data_AF-A0AAN7FD67-F1
#
_entry.id   AF-A0AAN7FD67-F1
#
_cell.length_a   1.000
_cell.length_b   1.000
_cell.length_c   1.000
_cell.angle_alpha   90.00
_cell.angle_beta   90.00
_cell.angle_gamma   90.00
#
_symmetry.space_group_name_H-M   'P 1'
#
loop_
_entity.id
_entity.type
_entity.pdbx_description
1 polymer ?
#
loop_
_entity_poly.entity_id
_entity_poly.type
_entity_poly.pdbx_seq_one_letter_code
_entity_poly.pdbx_strand_id
1 'polypeptide(L)'
;MSSKKHNATQASPSQPQPQPPNTINDEVTHAMNEFQRGNHSEALNLAEDILLRHPNSAVAHGFRCFCHMKIVLSVRKNSSDAPLSLAETLKHIKISVESSKRAVELSPDSLYFRSYHVNALFDLADYDSANARFEPVIEACDAALAMEDPILMEGFLENEEQTRESQIEELRTILRLFKMHSRHIIDAEYVENIRNEIQEVQDRKDEIEQSAILARKNFEMDSRKLKNPKKDTMETQVKAYWNNTMSMELKKDLLRVRIEDLKLHFAKNESPAAVAVAEEVMQAVEYVKISQNWKFSTCCLCDVRIFNEEWFAEHMKRVHLRTLSNQLRLLEPAIVIDLLNTTESREWKPVDVVAAKKMMEDLSRNKRVGEGLHECKIFMNQKDWPYCQNSRRGAVIDKIRTSLHVFLKIRCFVSNHFRAFMNLIMQMLKERIPAQLLMEHCMNQTPLSVCLLDISELYRVLELLDDLDNTCGLQRIYKSVNKDVVRGELCDTYHEKIGFNEDFSCVVFDKRMLRGELVVSNDGAAVTSSADAEIELNDDECKDAFVNCLLKGSTDIGEQLKLWTSLRETSISLGKEFFKIYEAEFERIQNICEKKAQYSRDLNVWRNLESICVKEDKRREDSGYKPVSYEYLLSERRRQIERTNGDIFESDIIWNIFEGTRVDNEIKLAIKKQIHNVILRLYKFDAIIRTTTIAMQQTGTKIVTIAAYDHRLILVPLLKSFMLARLEELANEDAEEKSKAAREASTE
;
A
#
# COMPACT_ATOMS: atom_id res chain seq x y z
N MET A 1 74.95 -40.02 44.38
CA MET A 1 76.08 -40.57 43.57
C MET A 1 75.58 -41.81 42.85
N SER A 2 76.00 -41.96 41.60
CA SER A 2 75.68 -43.00 40.62
C SER A 2 75.29 -44.38 41.14
N SER A 3 74.39 -45.06 40.43
CA SER A 3 74.64 -46.45 40.04
C SER A 3 73.98 -46.79 38.71
N LYS A 4 74.86 -46.97 37.72
CA LYS A 4 74.65 -47.43 36.34
C LYS A 4 74.29 -48.93 36.35
N LYS A 5 73.27 -49.40 35.61
CA LYS A 5 73.31 -49.84 34.18
C LYS A 5 74.35 -50.93 33.93
N HIS A 6 74.15 -52.00 33.18
CA HIS A 6 73.11 -52.56 32.31
C HIS A 6 73.60 -53.97 31.93
N ASN A 7 72.73 -54.91 31.53
CA ASN A 7 72.79 -55.50 30.18
C ASN A 7 71.62 -56.45 29.92
N ALA A 8 71.10 -56.32 28.70
CA ALA A 8 69.96 -57.02 28.11
C ALA A 8 70.43 -58.22 27.27
N THR A 9 69.52 -59.13 26.91
CA THR A 9 69.30 -59.65 25.52
C THR A 9 67.98 -60.45 25.42
N GLN A 10 67.06 -59.93 24.59
CA GLN A 10 66.02 -60.50 23.68
C GLN A 10 65.45 -61.92 23.93
N ALA A 11 64.14 -62.20 24.02
CA ALA A 11 62.91 -61.86 23.28
C ALA A 11 62.47 -62.93 22.23
N SER A 12 61.19 -63.36 22.34
CA SER A 12 60.36 -63.99 21.31
C SER A 12 58.88 -63.70 21.62
N PRO A 13 57.98 -63.72 20.60
CA PRO A 13 57.02 -62.64 20.37
C PRO A 13 55.64 -62.88 21.00
N SER A 14 55.06 -61.82 21.54
CA SER A 14 53.67 -61.76 22.00
C SER A 14 52.79 -61.16 20.92
N GLN A 15 51.67 -61.84 20.61
CA GLN A 15 50.62 -61.36 19.71
C GLN A 15 50.13 -59.96 20.11
N PRO A 16 49.77 -59.09 19.14
CA PRO A 16 49.02 -57.88 19.45
C PRO A 16 47.61 -58.24 19.92
N GLN A 17 47.22 -57.77 21.10
CA GLN A 17 45.84 -57.80 21.57
C GLN A 17 44.92 -56.97 20.65
N PRO A 18 43.65 -57.36 20.48
CA PRO A 18 42.69 -56.57 19.71
C PRO A 18 42.35 -55.28 20.48
N GLN A 19 42.52 -54.12 19.83
CA GLN A 19 42.00 -52.84 20.32
C GLN A 19 40.45 -52.88 20.30
N PRO A 20 39.77 -52.31 21.32
CA PRO A 20 38.31 -52.23 21.34
C PRO A 20 37.80 -51.38 20.17
N PRO A 21 36.56 -51.58 19.68
CA PRO A 21 36.02 -50.79 18.59
C PRO A 21 35.81 -49.35 19.07
N ASN A 22 36.63 -48.41 18.60
CA ASN A 22 36.35 -46.98 18.74
C ASN A 22 34.98 -46.75 18.13
N THR A 23 34.01 -46.29 18.92
CA THR A 23 32.70 -45.95 18.38
C THR A 23 32.84 -44.67 17.54
N ILE A 24 31.98 -44.48 16.54
CA ILE A 24 31.98 -43.25 15.70
C ILE A 24 31.94 -41.98 16.57
N ASN A 25 31.25 -42.04 17.72
CA ASN A 25 31.19 -40.94 18.68
C ASN A 25 32.55 -40.65 19.32
N ASP A 26 33.37 -41.67 19.62
CA ASP A 26 34.71 -41.49 20.18
C ASP A 26 35.65 -40.82 19.15
N GLU A 27 35.53 -41.22 17.88
CA GLU A 27 36.31 -40.62 16.78
C GLU A 27 35.93 -39.15 16.54
N VAL A 28 34.63 -38.84 16.54
CA VAL A 28 34.15 -37.46 16.42
C VAL A 28 34.57 -36.63 17.63
N THR A 29 34.50 -37.18 18.84
CA THR A 29 34.95 -36.51 20.06
C THR A 29 36.46 -36.21 20.01
N HIS A 30 37.27 -37.15 19.53
CA HIS A 30 38.69 -36.93 19.31
C HIS A 30 38.93 -35.78 18.32
N ALA A 31 38.24 -35.79 17.17
CA ALA A 31 38.39 -34.74 16.17
C ALA A 31 37.90 -33.37 16.68
N MET A 32 36.87 -33.34 17.53
CA MET A 32 36.39 -32.13 18.20
C MET A 32 37.44 -31.56 19.17
N ASN A 33 38.11 -32.41 19.93
CA ASN A 33 39.18 -31.98 20.84
C ASN A 33 40.35 -31.36 20.08
N GLU A 34 40.72 -31.91 18.91
CA GLU A 34 41.72 -31.29 18.03
C GLU A 34 41.25 -29.92 17.51
N PHE A 35 39.96 -29.79 17.18
CA PHE A 35 39.38 -28.50 16.81
C PHE A 35 39.52 -27.47 17.95
N GLN A 36 39.14 -27.84 19.18
CA GLN A 36 39.21 -26.98 20.36
C GLN A 36 40.64 -26.58 20.75
N ARG A 37 41.64 -27.41 20.42
CA ARG A 37 43.07 -27.11 20.60
C ARG A 37 43.62 -26.09 19.59
N GLY A 38 42.80 -25.66 18.63
CA GLY A 38 43.20 -24.75 17.55
C GLY A 38 43.74 -25.45 16.30
N ASN A 39 43.74 -26.78 16.26
CA ASN A 39 44.21 -27.57 15.11
C ASN A 39 43.11 -27.70 14.04
N HIS A 40 42.58 -26.57 13.56
CA HIS A 40 41.38 -26.54 12.71
C HIS A 40 41.54 -27.34 11.40
N SER A 41 42.72 -27.33 10.77
CA SER A 41 43.01 -28.08 9.55
C SER A 41 43.04 -29.59 9.79
N GLU A 42 43.56 -30.03 10.94
CA GLU A 42 43.61 -31.44 11.32
C GLU A 42 42.21 -31.96 11.64
N ALA A 43 41.44 -31.19 12.42
CA ALA A 43 40.03 -31.50 12.69
C ALA A 43 39.19 -31.62 11.42
N LEU A 44 39.40 -30.75 10.43
CA LEU A 44 38.71 -30.83 9.14
C LEU A 44 39.09 -32.09 8.35
N ASN A 45 40.38 -32.45 8.32
CA ASN A 45 40.83 -33.69 7.67
C ASN A 45 40.24 -34.93 8.35
N LEU A 46 40.19 -34.94 9.69
CA LEU A 46 39.54 -36.00 10.45
C LEU A 46 38.03 -36.06 10.17
N ALA A 47 37.36 -34.91 10.02
CA ALA A 47 35.94 -34.87 9.66
C ALA A 47 35.66 -35.55 8.31
N GLU A 48 36.50 -35.28 7.29
CA GLU A 48 36.39 -35.90 5.97
C GLU A 48 36.70 -37.42 6.02
N ASP A 49 37.73 -37.85 6.76
CA ASP A 49 38.06 -39.27 6.92
C ASP A 49 36.95 -40.06 7.63
N ILE A 50 36.42 -39.52 8.73
CA ILE A 50 35.29 -40.13 9.46
C ILE A 50 34.08 -40.26 8.52
N LEU A 51 33.80 -39.23 7.72
CA LEU A 51 32.67 -39.26 6.81
C LEU A 51 32.85 -40.27 5.66
N LEU A 52 34.07 -40.42 5.13
CA LEU A 52 34.39 -41.44 4.14
C LEU A 52 34.15 -42.86 4.66
N ARG A 53 34.50 -43.12 5.93
CA ARG A 53 34.27 -44.42 6.58
C ARG A 53 32.81 -44.62 7.00
N HIS A 54 32.10 -43.54 7.31
CA HIS A 54 30.74 -43.59 7.86
C HIS A 54 29.77 -42.62 7.14
N PRO A 55 29.47 -42.83 5.84
CA PRO A 55 28.73 -41.87 5.01
C PRO A 55 27.25 -41.68 5.41
N ASN A 56 26.68 -42.61 6.17
CA ASN A 56 25.30 -42.53 6.68
C ASN A 56 25.22 -42.19 8.18
N SER A 57 26.31 -41.68 8.77
CA SER A 57 26.32 -41.23 10.17
C SER A 57 25.86 -39.77 10.26
N ALA A 58 24.75 -39.53 10.97
CA ALA A 58 24.27 -38.17 11.24
C ALA A 58 25.31 -37.34 12.00
N VAL A 59 26.04 -37.96 12.93
CA VAL A 59 27.07 -37.31 13.75
C VAL A 59 28.29 -36.91 12.92
N ALA A 60 28.71 -37.75 11.97
CA ALA A 60 29.80 -37.42 11.05
C ALA A 60 29.45 -36.23 10.14
N HIS A 61 28.25 -36.23 9.57
CA HIS A 61 27.70 -35.10 8.80
C HIS A 61 27.56 -33.84 9.67
N GLY A 62 27.11 -33.97 10.91
CA GLY A 62 27.00 -32.86 11.86
C GLY A 62 28.36 -32.24 12.21
N PHE A 63 29.37 -33.07 12.48
CA PHE A 63 30.73 -32.61 12.78
C PHE A 63 31.38 -31.90 11.60
N ARG A 64 31.25 -32.46 10.39
CA ARG A 64 31.71 -31.79 9.18
C ARG A 64 31.05 -30.42 8.99
N CYS A 65 29.73 -30.33 9.17
CA CYS A 65 29.03 -29.05 9.15
C CYS A 65 29.61 -28.07 10.18
N PHE A 66 29.82 -28.52 11.42
CA PHE A 66 30.37 -27.70 12.49
C PHE A 66 31.73 -27.11 12.12
N CYS A 67 32.66 -27.91 11.60
CA CYS A 67 33.98 -27.44 11.18
C CYS A 67 33.87 -26.34 10.10
N HIS A 68 33.07 -26.58 9.06
CA HIS A 68 32.89 -25.60 7.98
C HIS A 68 32.20 -24.32 8.46
N MET A 69 31.17 -24.42 9.31
CA MET A 69 30.48 -23.27 9.91
C MET A 69 31.43 -22.42 10.79
N LYS A 70 32.30 -23.06 11.57
CA LYS A 70 33.29 -22.33 12.39
C LYS A 70 34.36 -21.63 11.55
N ILE A 71 34.77 -22.21 10.41
CA ILE A 71 35.64 -21.52 9.44
C ILE A 71 34.96 -20.24 8.95
N VAL A 72 33.70 -20.32 8.52
CA VAL A 72 32.93 -19.14 8.07
C VAL A 72 32.80 -18.10 9.19
N LEU A 73 32.51 -18.52 10.42
CA LEU A 73 32.43 -17.63 11.58
C LEU A 73 33.77 -16.92 11.86
N SER A 74 34.90 -17.61 11.70
CA SER A 74 36.23 -17.02 11.91
C SER A 74 36.56 -15.94 10.89
N VAL A 75 36.17 -16.14 9.62
CA VAL A 75 36.28 -15.13 8.55
C VAL A 75 35.42 -13.90 8.88
N ARG A 76 34.21 -14.11 9.41
CA ARG A 76 33.30 -13.03 9.83
C ARG A 76 33.86 -12.19 10.99
N LYS A 77 34.62 -12.80 11.92
CA LYS A 77 35.16 -12.11 13.12
C LYS A 77 36.52 -11.44 12.91
N ASN A 78 37.39 -11.97 12.04
CA ASN A 78 38.76 -11.51 11.87
C ASN A 78 38.93 -10.77 10.53
N SER A 79 38.79 -9.44 10.52
CA SER A 79 38.89 -8.62 9.31
C SER A 79 40.32 -8.23 8.89
N SER A 80 41.39 -8.79 9.49
CA SER A 80 42.77 -8.28 9.29
C SER A 80 43.80 -9.25 8.72
N ASP A 81 43.60 -10.57 8.73
CA ASP A 81 44.56 -11.53 8.15
C ASP A 81 43.93 -12.25 6.94
N ALA A 82 44.45 -11.95 5.75
CA ALA A 82 44.07 -12.46 4.42
C ALA A 82 42.75 -13.28 4.40
N PRO A 83 41.58 -12.61 4.40
CA PRO A 83 40.30 -13.30 4.44
C PRO A 83 40.14 -14.19 3.20
N LEU A 84 39.59 -15.40 3.38
CA LEU A 84 39.15 -16.24 2.27
C LEU A 84 38.38 -15.39 1.25
N SER A 85 38.59 -15.63 -0.04
CA SER A 85 37.79 -14.99 -1.07
C SER A 85 36.31 -15.32 -0.87
N LEU A 86 35.41 -14.48 -1.41
CA LEU A 86 33.96 -14.73 -1.38
C LEU A 86 33.63 -16.12 -1.95
N ALA A 87 34.31 -16.53 -3.03
CA ALA A 87 34.12 -17.83 -3.67
C ALA A 87 34.52 -19.00 -2.74
N GLU A 88 35.62 -18.87 -2.02
CA GLU A 88 36.06 -19.89 -1.05
C GLU A 88 35.12 -19.94 0.16
N THR A 89 34.69 -18.78 0.66
CA THR A 89 33.69 -18.69 1.76
C THR A 89 32.39 -19.38 1.36
N LEU A 90 31.87 -19.10 0.16
CA LEU A 90 30.66 -19.75 -0.38
C LEU A 90 30.82 -21.26 -0.55
N LYS A 91 32.03 -21.75 -0.88
CA LYS A 91 32.30 -23.19 -0.93
C LYS A 91 32.14 -23.83 0.46
N HIS A 92 32.69 -23.21 1.49
CA HIS A 92 32.51 -23.71 2.87
C HIS A 92 31.04 -23.66 3.30
N ILE A 93 30.30 -22.59 2.98
CA ILE A 93 28.88 -22.46 3.29
C ILE A 93 28.05 -23.55 2.61
N LYS A 94 28.26 -23.79 1.30
CA LYS A 94 27.53 -24.83 0.55
C LYS A 94 27.76 -26.22 1.13
N ILE A 95 28.99 -26.51 1.54
CA ILE A 95 29.33 -27.77 2.23
C ILE A 95 28.59 -27.86 3.58
N SER A 96 28.55 -26.79 4.38
CA SER A 96 27.77 -26.75 5.62
C SER A 96 26.29 -27.02 5.39
N VAL A 97 25.69 -26.42 4.35
CA VAL A 97 24.27 -26.63 4.01
C VAL A 97 24.00 -28.09 3.62
N GLU A 98 24.82 -28.67 2.75
CA GLU A 98 24.69 -30.07 2.32
C GLU A 98 24.84 -31.05 3.50
N SER A 99 25.90 -30.85 4.30
CA SER A 99 26.22 -31.72 5.44
C SER A 99 25.18 -31.61 6.55
N SER A 100 24.74 -30.41 6.91
CA SER A 100 23.66 -30.21 7.90
C SER A 100 22.33 -30.77 7.44
N LYS A 101 21.96 -30.57 6.17
CA LYS A 101 20.74 -31.15 5.59
C LYS A 101 20.76 -32.67 5.73
N ARG A 102 21.88 -33.30 5.36
CA ARG A 102 22.03 -34.76 5.47
C ARG A 102 21.99 -35.25 6.91
N ALA A 103 22.56 -34.49 7.86
CA ALA A 103 22.47 -34.81 9.29
C ALA A 103 21.01 -34.77 9.79
N VAL A 104 20.22 -33.78 9.37
CA VAL A 104 18.78 -33.66 9.71
C VAL A 104 17.97 -34.79 9.08
N GLU A 105 18.24 -35.19 7.83
CA GLU A 105 17.56 -36.33 7.19
C GLU A 105 17.81 -37.66 7.93
N LEU A 106 19.03 -37.86 8.43
CA LEU A 106 19.44 -39.07 9.14
C LEU A 106 19.00 -39.07 10.62
N SER A 107 18.79 -37.90 11.21
CA SER A 107 18.37 -37.72 12.60
C SER A 107 17.45 -36.50 12.73
N PRO A 108 16.16 -36.63 12.34
CA PRO A 108 15.22 -35.51 12.30
C PRO A 108 14.83 -34.98 13.67
N ASP A 109 15.03 -35.77 14.73
CA ASP A 109 14.68 -35.41 16.11
C ASP A 109 15.81 -34.66 16.84
N SER A 110 16.94 -34.41 16.18
CA SER A 110 18.09 -33.69 16.75
C SER A 110 17.94 -32.17 16.62
N LEU A 111 17.84 -31.46 17.76
CA LEU A 111 17.76 -29.99 17.76
C LEU A 111 19.09 -29.34 17.37
N TYR A 112 20.23 -29.99 17.66
CA TYR A 112 21.54 -29.49 17.23
C TYR A 112 21.66 -29.45 15.71
N PHE A 113 21.31 -30.55 15.03
CA PHE A 113 21.45 -30.61 13.57
C PHE A 113 20.51 -29.64 12.87
N ARG A 114 19.29 -29.46 13.40
CA ARG A 114 18.37 -28.41 12.91
C ARG A 114 18.93 -27.01 13.13
N SER A 115 19.52 -26.74 14.29
CA SER A 115 20.15 -25.45 14.58
C SER A 115 21.35 -25.17 13.68
N TYR A 116 22.19 -26.17 13.39
CA TYR A 116 23.28 -26.07 12.42
C TYR A 116 22.76 -25.84 11.01
N HIS A 117 21.67 -26.51 10.64
CA HIS A 117 21.04 -26.31 9.33
C HIS A 117 20.49 -24.90 9.17
N VAL A 118 19.79 -24.37 10.17
CA VAL A 118 19.30 -22.98 10.20
C VAL A 118 20.46 -22.00 10.04
N ASN A 119 21.56 -22.19 10.77
CA ASN A 119 22.73 -21.32 10.68
C ASN A 119 23.36 -21.37 9.28
N ALA A 120 23.57 -22.57 8.73
CA ALA A 120 24.12 -22.74 7.39
C ALA A 120 23.23 -22.13 6.29
N LEU A 121 21.90 -22.26 6.41
CA LEU A 121 20.95 -21.61 5.51
C LEU A 121 21.00 -20.09 5.63
N PHE A 122 21.12 -19.56 6.86
CA PHE A 122 21.26 -18.13 7.09
C PHE A 122 22.54 -17.59 6.45
N ASP A 123 23.68 -18.24 6.66
CA ASP A 123 24.95 -17.85 6.04
C ASP A 123 24.86 -17.91 4.49
N LEU A 124 24.16 -18.91 3.94
CA LEU A 124 23.94 -18.98 2.49
C LEU A 124 23.10 -17.81 1.96
N ALA A 125 22.01 -17.45 2.66
CA ALA A 125 21.18 -16.31 2.29
C ALA A 125 21.94 -14.97 2.40
N ASP A 126 22.79 -14.83 3.42
CA ASP A 126 23.59 -13.62 3.68
C ASP A 126 24.70 -13.42 2.63
N TYR A 127 25.42 -14.48 2.25
CA TYR A 127 26.54 -14.40 1.30
C TYR A 127 26.17 -14.63 -0.17
N ASP A 128 25.03 -15.26 -0.47
CA ASP A 128 24.55 -15.57 -1.84
C ASP A 128 23.11 -15.07 -2.07
N SER A 129 22.83 -13.83 -1.69
CA SER A 129 21.49 -13.21 -1.78
C SER A 129 20.87 -13.18 -3.19
N ALA A 130 21.67 -13.40 -4.23
CA ALA A 130 21.19 -13.56 -5.61
C ALA A 130 20.49 -14.91 -5.85
N ASN A 131 20.92 -15.97 -5.16
CA ASN A 131 20.46 -17.34 -5.39
C ASN A 131 19.75 -17.97 -4.19
N ALA A 132 19.94 -17.40 -2.99
CA ALA A 132 19.36 -17.88 -1.74
C ALA A 132 18.54 -16.79 -1.05
N ARG A 133 17.45 -17.19 -0.41
CA ARG A 133 16.51 -16.30 0.29
C ARG A 133 16.37 -16.70 1.76
N PHE A 134 15.79 -15.82 2.57
CA PHE A 134 15.66 -16.00 4.01
C PHE A 134 14.40 -16.77 4.43
N GLU A 135 13.41 -16.96 3.55
CA GLU A 135 12.18 -17.71 3.85
C GLU A 135 12.46 -19.17 4.28
N PRO A 136 13.34 -19.94 3.62
CA PRO A 136 13.72 -21.28 4.09
C PRO A 136 14.33 -21.30 5.50
N VAL A 137 14.98 -20.21 5.92
CA VAL A 137 15.53 -20.08 7.28
C VAL A 137 14.39 -20.00 8.30
N ILE A 138 13.34 -19.23 8.00
CA ILE A 138 12.16 -19.09 8.86
C ILE A 138 11.42 -20.44 8.96
N GLU A 139 11.21 -21.11 7.83
CA GLU A 139 10.56 -22.43 7.78
C GLU A 139 11.33 -23.47 8.62
N ALA A 140 12.66 -23.50 8.49
CA ALA A 140 13.51 -24.39 9.28
C ALA A 140 13.49 -24.05 10.78
N CYS A 141 13.46 -22.76 11.14
CA CYS A 141 13.28 -22.33 12.52
C CYS A 141 11.92 -22.78 13.08
N ASP A 142 10.84 -22.62 12.33
CA ASP A 142 9.49 -23.02 12.76
C ASP A 142 9.37 -24.52 12.96
N ALA A 143 9.93 -25.31 12.04
CA ALA A 143 10.00 -26.76 12.19
C ALA A 143 10.79 -27.20 13.44
N ALA A 144 11.89 -26.50 13.76
CA ALA A 144 12.70 -26.80 14.94
C ALA A 144 12.02 -26.36 16.26
N LEU A 145 11.35 -25.20 16.27
CA LEU A 145 10.67 -24.65 17.44
C LEU A 145 9.37 -25.42 17.79
N ALA A 146 8.75 -26.08 16.81
CA ALA A 146 7.56 -26.92 17.01
C ALA A 146 7.84 -28.26 17.73
N MET A 147 9.12 -28.60 17.97
CA MET A 147 9.50 -29.85 18.62
C MET A 147 9.20 -29.82 20.14
N GLU A 148 8.40 -30.78 20.61
CA GLU A 148 8.05 -30.90 22.02
C GLU A 148 9.22 -31.42 22.87
N ASP A 149 9.82 -32.56 22.48
CA ASP A 149 10.93 -33.20 23.22
C ASP A 149 12.10 -33.61 22.29
N PRO A 150 13.02 -32.68 21.97
CA PRO A 150 14.11 -32.94 21.03
C PRO A 150 15.27 -33.76 21.61
N ILE A 151 15.93 -34.55 20.77
CA ILE A 151 17.19 -35.22 21.11
C ILE A 151 18.33 -34.21 21.12
N LEU A 152 19.14 -34.23 22.18
CA LEU A 152 20.44 -33.56 22.26
C LEU A 152 21.53 -34.63 22.19
N MET A 153 22.41 -34.56 21.19
CA MET A 153 23.58 -35.42 21.10
C MET A 153 24.72 -34.87 21.96
N GLU A 154 25.29 -35.69 22.85
CA GLU A 154 26.46 -35.37 23.68
C GLU A 154 27.72 -35.12 22.83
N GLY A 155 28.56 -34.16 23.23
CA GLY A 155 29.90 -33.92 22.65
C GLY A 155 30.09 -32.69 21.76
N PHE A 156 29.04 -31.89 21.51
CA PHE A 156 29.12 -30.68 20.67
C PHE A 156 29.15 -29.34 21.43
N LEU A 157 29.05 -29.36 22.77
CA LEU A 157 29.10 -28.16 23.61
C LEU A 157 30.36 -28.13 24.49
N GLU A 158 30.82 -26.90 24.78
CA GLU A 158 32.02 -26.61 25.57
C GLU A 158 31.81 -26.74 27.10
N ASN A 159 30.58 -26.98 27.58
CA ASN A 159 30.24 -26.93 29.02
C ASN A 159 29.47 -28.17 29.51
N GLU A 160 30.17 -29.05 30.22
CA GLU A 160 29.62 -30.26 30.87
C GLU A 160 28.71 -29.96 32.10
N GLU A 161 28.57 -28.70 32.50
CA GLU A 161 27.82 -28.28 33.70
C GLU A 161 26.35 -27.85 33.45
N GLN A 162 25.88 -27.79 32.20
CA GLN A 162 24.50 -27.36 31.89
C GLN A 162 23.48 -28.51 31.95
N THR A 163 22.27 -28.24 32.44
CA THR A 163 21.15 -29.20 32.37
C THR A 163 20.64 -29.35 30.93
N ARG A 164 20.07 -30.51 30.60
CA ARG A 164 19.45 -30.76 29.28
C ARG A 164 18.42 -29.69 28.93
N GLU A 165 17.57 -29.32 29.88
CA GLU A 165 16.52 -28.31 29.67
C GLU A 165 17.14 -26.94 29.35
N SER A 166 18.24 -26.58 30.01
CA SER A 166 18.96 -25.32 29.74
C SER A 166 19.54 -25.30 28.32
N GLN A 167 20.11 -26.42 27.86
CA GLN A 167 20.66 -26.56 26.51
C GLN A 167 19.57 -26.46 25.43
N ILE A 168 18.42 -27.10 25.66
CA ILE A 168 17.25 -26.98 24.76
C ILE A 168 16.81 -25.52 24.65
N GLU A 169 16.69 -24.82 25.77
CA GLU A 169 16.22 -23.43 25.76
C GLU A 169 17.24 -22.47 25.13
N GLU A 170 18.54 -22.72 25.30
CA GLU A 170 19.59 -21.97 24.61
C GLU A 170 19.47 -22.11 23.08
N LEU A 171 19.32 -23.34 22.58
CA LEU A 171 19.10 -23.58 21.15
C LEU A 171 17.80 -22.96 20.64
N ARG A 172 16.70 -23.05 21.42
CA ARG A 172 15.42 -22.37 21.09
C ARG A 172 15.59 -20.85 21.04
N THR A 173 16.39 -20.27 21.93
CA THR A 173 16.72 -18.84 21.92
C THR A 173 17.45 -18.46 20.63
N ILE A 174 18.47 -19.23 20.25
CA ILE A 174 19.23 -19.02 19.00
C ILE A 174 18.31 -19.10 17.77
N LEU A 175 17.42 -20.10 17.71
CA LEU A 175 16.45 -20.26 16.62
C LEU A 175 15.47 -19.08 16.53
N ARG A 176 14.95 -18.60 17.68
CA ARG A 176 14.07 -17.43 17.74
C ARG A 176 14.79 -16.16 17.26
N LEU A 177 16.07 -16.01 17.58
CA LEU A 177 16.91 -14.90 17.09
C LEU A 177 17.17 -14.99 15.59
N PHE A 178 17.51 -16.17 15.03
CA PHE A 178 17.66 -16.32 13.58
C PHE A 178 16.37 -15.99 12.84
N LYS A 179 15.23 -16.55 13.30
CA LYS A 179 13.91 -16.24 12.74
C LYS A 179 13.60 -14.74 12.76
N MET A 180 13.90 -14.06 13.86
CA MET A 180 13.70 -12.62 13.99
C MET A 180 14.57 -11.82 13.03
N HIS A 181 15.87 -12.12 12.94
CA HIS A 181 16.77 -11.43 12.01
C HIS A 181 16.39 -11.67 10.54
N SER A 182 16.10 -12.92 10.16
CA SER A 182 15.63 -13.26 8.81
C SER A 182 14.37 -12.49 8.44
N ARG A 183 13.38 -12.42 9.36
CA ARG A 183 12.17 -11.62 9.15
C ARG A 183 12.47 -10.14 8.96
N HIS A 184 13.37 -9.57 9.77
CA HIS A 184 13.75 -8.17 9.63
C HIS A 184 14.43 -7.85 8.30
N ILE A 185 15.18 -8.79 7.74
CA ILE A 185 15.81 -8.65 6.42
C ILE A 185 14.78 -8.78 5.31
N ILE A 186 13.86 -9.75 5.38
CA ILE A 186 12.76 -9.88 4.41
C ILE A 186 11.89 -8.62 4.39
N ASP A 187 11.52 -8.12 5.57
CA ASP A 187 10.77 -6.87 5.69
C ASP A 187 11.58 -5.66 5.21
N ALA A 188 12.91 -5.74 5.23
CA ALA A 188 13.79 -4.74 4.65
C ALA A 188 13.66 -4.66 3.14
N GLU A 189 13.88 -5.80 2.49
CA GLU A 189 13.81 -5.95 1.04
C GLU A 189 12.39 -5.61 0.54
N TYR A 190 11.36 -6.04 1.27
CA TYR A 190 9.98 -5.72 0.96
C TYR A 190 9.73 -4.21 0.91
N VAL A 191 10.17 -3.46 1.92
CA VAL A 191 10.00 -2.00 1.98
C VAL A 191 10.79 -1.28 0.88
N GLU A 192 11.91 -1.83 0.42
CA GLU A 192 12.67 -1.25 -0.70
C GLU A 192 11.97 -1.48 -2.05
N ASN A 193 11.34 -2.65 -2.22
CA ASN A 193 10.68 -3.04 -3.46
C ASN A 193 9.23 -2.52 -3.59
N ILE A 194 8.58 -2.16 -2.47
CA ILE A 194 7.17 -1.76 -2.43
C ILE A 194 6.84 -0.60 -3.37
N ARG A 195 7.79 0.32 -3.59
CA ARG A 195 7.60 1.44 -4.49
C ARG A 195 7.27 0.96 -5.90
N ASN A 196 7.96 -0.07 -6.38
CA ASN A 196 7.76 -0.60 -7.73
C ASN A 196 6.39 -1.30 -7.84
N GLU A 197 5.96 -2.01 -6.81
CA GLU A 197 4.61 -2.60 -6.78
C GLU A 197 3.51 -1.53 -6.76
N ILE A 198 3.65 -0.49 -5.94
CA ILE A 198 2.72 0.64 -5.91
C ILE A 198 2.69 1.30 -7.29
N GLN A 199 3.87 1.44 -7.91
CA GLN A 199 4.03 2.03 -9.22
C GLN A 199 3.25 1.21 -10.27
N GLU A 200 3.53 -0.08 -10.41
CA GLU A 200 2.86 -1.00 -11.33
C GLU A 200 1.33 -1.02 -11.15
N VAL A 201 0.86 -1.05 -9.90
CA VAL A 201 -0.58 -0.99 -9.60
C VAL A 201 -1.20 0.30 -10.13
N GLN A 202 -0.51 1.44 -9.99
CA GLN A 202 -1.02 2.72 -10.50
C GLN A 202 -1.01 2.79 -12.03
N ASP A 203 -0.01 2.21 -12.71
CA ASP A 203 -0.02 2.05 -14.18
C ASP A 203 -1.22 1.22 -14.62
N ARG A 204 -1.47 0.09 -13.96
CA ARG A 204 -2.61 -0.75 -14.31
C ARG A 204 -3.94 -0.02 -14.12
N LYS A 205 -4.08 0.80 -13.07
CA LYS A 205 -5.26 1.65 -12.88
C LYS A 205 -5.44 2.66 -14.03
N ASP A 206 -4.35 3.30 -14.45
CA ASP A 206 -4.38 4.24 -15.59
C ASP A 206 -4.84 3.52 -16.88
N GLU A 207 -4.33 2.31 -17.13
CA GLU A 207 -4.69 1.49 -18.30
C GLU A 207 -6.17 1.13 -18.32
N ILE A 208 -6.70 0.59 -17.22
CA ILE A 208 -8.11 0.20 -17.12
C ILE A 208 -9.01 1.43 -17.31
N GLU A 209 -8.62 2.57 -16.73
CA GLU A 209 -9.34 3.83 -16.88
C GLU A 209 -9.35 4.33 -18.33
N GLN A 210 -8.21 4.24 -19.04
CA GLN A 210 -8.16 4.58 -20.47
C GLN A 210 -9.03 3.62 -21.31
N SER A 211 -9.02 2.33 -21.00
CA SER A 211 -9.90 1.35 -21.66
C SER A 211 -11.38 1.68 -21.45
N ALA A 212 -11.77 2.10 -20.25
CA ALA A 212 -13.15 2.50 -19.96
C ALA A 212 -13.57 3.75 -20.76
N ILE A 213 -12.70 4.75 -20.87
CA ILE A 213 -12.95 5.95 -21.68
C ILE A 213 -13.09 5.59 -23.15
N LEU A 214 -12.21 4.73 -23.67
CA LEU A 214 -12.25 4.31 -25.06
C LEU A 214 -13.53 3.54 -25.37
N ALA A 215 -13.95 2.63 -24.48
CA ALA A 215 -15.20 1.89 -24.63
C ALA A 215 -16.41 2.83 -24.72
N ARG A 216 -16.49 3.85 -23.84
CA ARG A 216 -17.56 4.87 -23.91
C ARG A 216 -17.52 5.69 -25.20
N LYS A 217 -16.33 6.14 -25.62
CA LYS A 217 -16.17 6.88 -26.88
C LYS A 217 -16.56 6.04 -28.09
N ASN A 218 -16.19 4.76 -28.12
CA ASN A 218 -16.57 3.84 -29.20
C ASN A 218 -18.08 3.65 -29.23
N PHE A 219 -18.72 3.43 -28.07
CA PHE A 219 -20.17 3.37 -27.96
C PHE A 219 -20.84 4.63 -28.54
N GLU A 220 -20.39 5.82 -28.16
CA GLU A 220 -20.94 7.08 -28.69
C GLU A 220 -20.73 7.25 -30.20
N MET A 221 -19.53 6.90 -30.70
CA MET A 221 -19.22 7.03 -32.12
C MET A 221 -20.03 6.04 -32.95
N ASP A 222 -20.14 4.79 -32.51
CA ASP A 222 -20.86 3.75 -33.23
C ASP A 222 -22.37 3.98 -33.15
N SER A 223 -22.88 4.49 -32.02
CA SER A 223 -24.25 5.01 -31.90
C SER A 223 -24.56 6.09 -32.95
N ARG A 224 -23.63 7.02 -33.22
CA ARG A 224 -23.80 8.07 -34.25
C ARG A 224 -23.69 7.55 -35.69
N LYS A 225 -23.03 6.41 -35.92
CA LYS A 225 -22.84 5.82 -37.26
C LYS A 225 -24.03 5.00 -37.74
N LEU A 226 -24.86 4.53 -36.82
CA LEU A 226 -26.07 3.78 -37.12
C LEU A 226 -27.09 4.67 -37.84
N LYS A 227 -26.99 4.75 -39.17
CA LYS A 227 -27.93 5.45 -40.05
C LYS A 227 -28.94 4.46 -40.63
N ASN A 228 -30.22 4.80 -40.56
CA ASN A 228 -31.24 4.10 -41.36
C ASN A 228 -31.05 4.37 -42.88
N PRO A 229 -31.05 3.34 -43.75
CA PRO A 229 -30.77 3.48 -45.18
C PRO A 229 -31.96 3.97 -46.03
N LYS A 230 -33.16 4.14 -45.47
CA LYS A 230 -34.33 4.66 -46.19
C LYS A 230 -34.46 6.15 -45.93
N LYS A 231 -34.07 7.04 -46.86
CA LYS A 231 -34.06 8.49 -46.52
C LYS A 231 -34.64 9.50 -47.50
N ASP A 232 -34.30 9.51 -48.78
CA ASP A 232 -34.47 10.79 -49.51
C ASP A 232 -35.93 11.21 -49.79
N THR A 233 -36.84 10.27 -50.11
CA THR A 233 -38.24 10.62 -50.42
C THR A 233 -39.07 10.86 -49.15
N MET A 234 -38.90 10.04 -48.12
CA MET A 234 -39.66 10.12 -46.87
C MET A 234 -39.26 11.35 -46.03
N GLU A 235 -37.98 11.71 -46.03
CA GLU A 235 -37.46 12.88 -45.32
C GLU A 235 -38.10 14.18 -45.83
N THR A 236 -38.28 14.30 -47.14
CA THR A 236 -38.88 15.50 -47.77
C THR A 236 -40.36 15.63 -47.39
N GLN A 237 -41.10 14.52 -47.38
CA GLN A 237 -42.52 14.49 -47.03
C GLN A 237 -42.74 14.82 -45.56
N VAL A 238 -41.96 14.23 -44.65
CA VAL A 238 -42.02 14.49 -43.21
C VAL A 238 -41.73 15.94 -42.88
N LYS A 239 -40.70 16.54 -43.50
CA LYS A 239 -40.39 17.98 -43.34
C LYS A 239 -41.52 18.87 -43.86
N ALA A 240 -42.11 18.52 -45.01
CA ALA A 240 -43.21 19.30 -45.58
C ALA A 240 -44.45 19.28 -44.68
N TYR A 241 -44.79 18.12 -44.10
CA TYR A 241 -45.89 18.01 -43.14
C TYR A 241 -45.59 18.81 -41.86
N TRP A 242 -44.40 18.63 -41.27
CA TRP A 242 -43.97 19.32 -40.05
C TRP A 242 -44.02 20.85 -40.18
N ASN A 243 -43.52 21.40 -41.29
CA ASN A 243 -43.43 22.84 -41.46
C ASN A 243 -44.77 23.47 -41.87
N ASN A 244 -45.54 22.80 -42.74
CA ASN A 244 -46.65 23.45 -43.44
C ASN A 244 -48.05 23.01 -42.98
N THR A 245 -48.17 21.87 -42.30
CA THR A 245 -49.48 21.27 -41.96
C THR A 245 -49.67 21.07 -40.46
N MET A 246 -48.62 20.67 -39.74
CA MET A 246 -48.72 20.33 -38.32
C MET A 246 -48.81 21.59 -37.42
N SER A 247 -49.87 21.70 -36.61
CA SER A 247 -50.06 22.82 -35.68
C SER A 247 -49.08 22.80 -34.50
N MET A 248 -48.90 23.93 -33.83
CA MET A 248 -48.01 24.01 -32.66
C MET A 248 -48.48 23.17 -31.48
N GLU A 249 -49.79 22.98 -31.30
CA GLU A 249 -50.36 22.08 -30.30
C GLU A 249 -49.92 20.64 -30.58
N LEU A 250 -50.06 20.17 -31.82
CA LEU A 250 -49.62 18.84 -32.23
C LEU A 250 -48.09 18.67 -32.08
N LYS A 251 -47.30 19.71 -32.40
CA LYS A 251 -45.85 19.70 -32.19
C LYS A 251 -45.47 19.58 -30.72
N LYS A 252 -46.18 20.28 -29.83
CA LYS A 252 -46.01 20.17 -28.37
C LYS A 252 -46.42 18.78 -27.86
N ASP A 253 -47.52 18.23 -28.38
CA ASP A 253 -47.99 16.90 -28.03
C ASP A 253 -47.00 15.80 -28.43
N LEU A 254 -46.28 15.97 -29.55
CA LEU A 254 -45.24 15.03 -29.96
C LEU A 254 -44.08 14.93 -28.95
N LEU A 255 -43.79 16.00 -28.21
CA LEU A 255 -42.78 16.01 -27.13
C LEU A 255 -43.21 15.23 -25.88
N ARG A 256 -44.48 14.82 -25.80
CA ARG A 256 -45.06 14.11 -24.66
C ARG A 256 -45.37 12.67 -25.07
N VAL A 257 -44.50 11.75 -24.69
CA VAL A 257 -44.61 10.33 -25.03
C VAL A 257 -45.21 9.56 -23.86
N ARG A 258 -46.40 8.97 -24.05
CA ARG A 258 -46.99 8.05 -23.06
C ARG A 258 -46.18 6.76 -23.02
N ILE A 259 -45.87 6.29 -21.82
CA ILE A 259 -45.13 5.04 -21.63
C ILE A 259 -45.90 3.84 -22.18
N GLU A 260 -47.23 3.84 -22.08
CA GLU A 260 -48.10 2.79 -22.63
C GLU A 260 -48.02 2.72 -24.16
N ASP A 261 -48.00 3.86 -24.84
CA ASP A 261 -47.90 3.92 -26.31
C ASP A 261 -46.53 3.41 -26.78
N LEU A 262 -45.47 3.79 -26.05
CA LEU A 262 -44.11 3.32 -26.30
C LEU A 262 -44.00 1.80 -26.15
N LYS A 263 -44.62 1.24 -25.10
CA LYS A 263 -44.70 -0.22 -24.88
C LYS A 263 -45.40 -0.92 -26.04
N LEU A 264 -46.57 -0.42 -26.44
CA LEU A 264 -47.35 -1.00 -27.54
C LEU A 264 -46.58 -0.94 -28.87
N HIS A 265 -45.87 0.15 -29.13
CA HIS A 265 -45.06 0.29 -30.34
C HIS A 265 -43.99 -0.80 -30.47
N PHE A 266 -43.27 -1.09 -29.39
CA PHE A 266 -42.27 -2.16 -29.40
C PHE A 266 -42.89 -3.56 -29.34
N ALA A 267 -44.02 -3.74 -28.66
CA ALA A 267 -44.73 -5.02 -28.62
C ALA A 267 -45.33 -5.46 -29.97
N LYS A 268 -45.62 -4.52 -30.89
CA LYS A 268 -46.13 -4.81 -32.24
C LYS A 268 -45.17 -5.65 -33.09
N ASN A 269 -43.87 -5.65 -32.79
CA ASN A 269 -42.85 -6.44 -33.48
C ASN A 269 -42.43 -7.60 -32.57
N GLU A 270 -42.87 -8.84 -32.82
CA GLU A 270 -42.53 -10.04 -32.02
C GLU A 270 -41.04 -10.46 -32.07
N SER A 271 -40.16 -9.59 -32.53
CA SER A 271 -38.72 -9.86 -32.56
C SER A 271 -38.13 -9.91 -31.14
N PRO A 272 -37.15 -10.80 -30.88
CA PRO A 272 -36.44 -10.84 -29.60
C PRO A 272 -35.82 -9.49 -29.19
N ALA A 273 -35.39 -8.69 -30.17
CA ALA A 273 -34.83 -7.36 -29.94
C ALA A 273 -35.87 -6.38 -29.36
N ALA A 274 -37.10 -6.40 -29.89
CA ALA A 274 -38.16 -5.51 -29.44
C ALA A 274 -38.67 -5.85 -28.03
N VAL A 275 -38.70 -7.15 -27.68
CA VAL A 275 -39.01 -7.59 -26.31
C VAL A 275 -37.95 -7.09 -25.33
N ALA A 276 -36.66 -7.23 -25.66
CA ALA A 276 -35.57 -6.77 -24.80
C ALA A 276 -35.55 -5.24 -24.62
N VAL A 277 -35.94 -4.49 -25.67
CA VAL A 277 -36.10 -3.03 -25.61
C VAL A 277 -37.23 -2.64 -24.66
N ALA A 278 -38.39 -3.29 -24.78
CA ALA A 278 -39.53 -3.01 -23.91
C ALA A 278 -39.19 -3.30 -22.44
N GLU A 279 -38.43 -4.37 -22.18
CA GLU A 279 -37.97 -4.71 -20.83
C GLU A 279 -36.99 -3.68 -20.26
N GLU A 280 -35.98 -3.24 -21.02
CA GLU A 280 -35.03 -2.21 -20.58
C GLU A 280 -35.73 -0.86 -20.31
N VAL A 281 -36.72 -0.49 -21.14
CA VAL A 281 -37.55 0.71 -20.90
C VAL A 281 -38.33 0.58 -19.60
N MET A 282 -38.98 -0.56 -19.34
CA MET A 282 -39.72 -0.77 -18.10
C MET A 282 -38.81 -0.71 -16.88
N GLN A 283 -37.65 -1.38 -16.95
CA GLN A 283 -36.68 -1.35 -15.86
C GLN A 283 -36.19 0.08 -15.59
N ALA A 284 -35.92 0.87 -16.64
CA ALA A 284 -35.50 2.27 -16.49
C ALA A 284 -36.62 3.13 -15.88
N VAL A 285 -37.87 2.99 -16.32
CA VAL A 285 -39.01 3.73 -15.76
C VAL A 285 -39.22 3.39 -14.29
N GLU A 286 -39.23 2.10 -13.93
CA GLU A 286 -39.41 1.67 -12.54
C GLU A 286 -38.27 2.14 -11.64
N TYR A 287 -37.04 2.09 -12.16
CA TYR A 287 -35.87 2.60 -11.47
C TYR A 287 -35.98 4.10 -11.20
N VAL A 288 -36.27 4.90 -12.23
CA VAL A 288 -36.30 6.36 -12.16
C VAL A 288 -37.45 6.88 -11.27
N LYS A 289 -38.58 6.15 -11.21
CA LYS A 289 -39.68 6.43 -10.26
C LYS A 289 -39.21 6.44 -8.81
N ILE A 290 -38.33 5.49 -8.45
CA ILE A 290 -37.82 5.33 -7.09
C ILE A 290 -36.65 6.29 -6.83
N SER A 291 -35.70 6.37 -7.76
CA SER A 291 -34.46 7.14 -7.58
C SER A 291 -34.63 8.64 -7.80
N GLN A 292 -35.66 9.05 -8.55
CA GLN A 292 -35.80 10.40 -9.11
C GLN A 292 -34.56 10.90 -9.87
N ASN A 293 -33.71 9.98 -10.35
CA ASN A 293 -32.46 10.26 -11.03
C ASN A 293 -32.23 9.29 -12.21
N TRP A 294 -31.80 9.81 -13.34
CA TRP A 294 -31.49 9.02 -14.53
C TRP A 294 -30.17 8.24 -14.41
N LYS A 295 -29.26 8.69 -13.54
CA LYS A 295 -27.98 8.05 -13.26
C LYS A 295 -28.16 6.87 -12.30
N PHE A 296 -27.42 5.79 -12.54
CA PHE A 296 -27.39 4.61 -11.67
C PHE A 296 -26.03 3.95 -11.72
N SER A 297 -25.69 3.17 -10.68
CA SER A 297 -24.48 2.34 -10.71
C SER A 297 -24.83 0.86 -10.60
N THR A 298 -24.16 0.00 -11.36
CA THR A 298 -24.32 -1.46 -11.25
C THR A 298 -23.10 -2.08 -10.59
N CYS A 299 -23.31 -2.85 -9.52
CA CYS A 299 -22.22 -3.56 -8.87
C CYS A 299 -21.58 -4.58 -9.82
N CYS A 300 -20.28 -4.45 -10.07
CA CYS A 300 -19.56 -5.32 -11.00
C CYS A 300 -19.40 -6.78 -10.51
N LEU A 301 -19.80 -7.08 -9.28
CA LEU A 301 -19.63 -8.38 -8.64
C LEU A 301 -20.94 -9.17 -8.50
N CYS A 302 -22.05 -8.50 -8.18
CA CYS A 302 -23.35 -9.14 -7.96
C CYS A 302 -24.49 -8.58 -8.83
N ASP A 303 -24.18 -7.66 -9.75
CA ASP A 303 -25.12 -7.08 -10.72
C ASP A 303 -26.30 -6.29 -10.08
N VAL A 304 -26.21 -5.99 -8.78
CA VAL A 304 -27.18 -5.15 -8.08
C VAL A 304 -27.05 -3.71 -8.56
N ARG A 305 -28.18 -3.09 -8.96
CA ARG A 305 -28.28 -1.66 -9.29
C ARG A 305 -28.44 -0.83 -8.03
N ILE A 306 -27.74 0.28 -7.95
CA ILE A 306 -27.61 1.11 -6.75
C ILE A 306 -27.82 2.58 -7.09
N PHE A 307 -28.56 3.26 -6.20
CA PHE A 307 -29.24 4.53 -6.46
C PHE A 307 -28.36 5.77 -6.38
N ASN A 308 -27.31 5.73 -5.56
CA ASN A 308 -26.37 6.83 -5.40
C ASN A 308 -24.99 6.30 -5.00
N GLU A 309 -23.98 7.17 -5.12
CA GLU A 309 -22.59 6.82 -4.81
C GLU A 309 -22.40 6.37 -3.36
N GLU A 310 -23.15 6.97 -2.42
CA GLU A 310 -23.07 6.64 -0.99
C GLU A 310 -23.55 5.22 -0.68
N TRP A 311 -24.66 4.82 -1.29
CA TRP A 311 -25.21 3.47 -1.16
C TRP A 311 -24.35 2.46 -1.92
N PHE A 312 -23.73 2.86 -3.03
CA PHE A 312 -22.78 2.00 -3.73
C PHE A 312 -21.57 1.72 -2.84
N ALA A 313 -21.02 2.77 -2.21
CA ALA A 313 -19.93 2.63 -1.25
C ALA A 313 -20.32 1.75 -0.06
N GLU A 314 -21.52 1.92 0.50
CA GLU A 314 -22.00 1.10 1.62
C GLU A 314 -22.29 -0.35 1.21
N HIS A 315 -22.84 -0.59 0.01
CA HIS A 315 -23.02 -1.92 -0.54
C HIS A 315 -21.69 -2.65 -0.73
N MET A 316 -20.73 -1.99 -1.38
CA MET A 316 -19.38 -2.54 -1.55
C MET A 316 -18.79 -2.88 -0.19
N LYS A 317 -18.87 -1.95 0.77
CA LYS A 317 -18.35 -2.12 2.13
C LYS A 317 -18.98 -3.28 2.90
N ARG A 318 -20.29 -3.51 2.76
CA ARG A 318 -21.02 -4.55 3.52
C ARG A 318 -20.98 -5.93 2.88
N VAL A 319 -21.05 -5.98 1.56
CA VAL A 319 -21.28 -7.23 0.82
C VAL A 319 -19.98 -7.81 0.28
N HIS A 320 -19.07 -6.95 -0.18
CA HIS A 320 -17.91 -7.37 -0.95
C HIS A 320 -16.56 -7.10 -0.26
N LEU A 321 -16.47 -6.05 0.56
CA LEU A 321 -15.21 -5.65 1.17
C LEU A 321 -15.00 -6.31 2.53
N ARG A 322 -13.77 -6.80 2.72
CA ARG A 322 -13.27 -7.18 4.04
C ARG A 322 -13.07 -5.93 4.89
N THR A 323 -13.29 -6.05 6.19
CA THR A 323 -12.97 -5.00 7.15
C THR A 323 -11.71 -5.36 7.91
N LEU A 324 -10.79 -4.40 8.07
CA LEU A 324 -9.69 -4.55 9.02
C LEU A 324 -10.26 -4.82 10.42
N SER A 325 -9.62 -5.73 11.15
CA SER A 325 -9.96 -6.00 12.54
C SER A 325 -9.82 -4.73 13.39
N ASN A 326 -10.58 -4.62 14.48
CA ASN A 326 -10.54 -3.44 15.35
C ASN A 326 -9.12 -3.16 15.89
N GLN A 327 -8.32 -4.21 16.12
CA GLN A 327 -6.93 -4.08 16.56
C GLN A 327 -6.03 -3.45 15.49
N LEU A 328 -6.21 -3.80 14.22
CA LEU A 328 -5.41 -3.24 13.12
C LEU A 328 -5.84 -1.81 12.77
N ARG A 329 -7.13 -1.46 12.95
CA ARG A 329 -7.61 -0.07 12.76
C ARG A 329 -6.95 0.90 13.74
N LEU A 330 -6.65 0.47 14.97
CA LEU A 330 -5.93 1.30 15.95
C LEU A 330 -4.48 1.60 15.54
N LEU A 331 -3.94 0.85 14.57
CA LEU A 331 -2.61 1.07 14.02
C LEU A 331 -2.62 2.03 12.82
N GLU A 332 -3.78 2.53 12.39
CA GLU A 332 -3.84 3.54 11.33
C GLU A 332 -3.11 4.83 11.77
N PRO A 333 -2.15 5.34 10.97
CA PRO A 333 -1.41 6.53 11.34
C PRO A 333 -2.29 7.78 11.44
N ALA A 334 -2.19 8.50 12.56
CA ALA A 334 -2.88 9.78 12.75
C ALA A 334 -2.32 10.87 11.82
N ILE A 335 -3.20 11.55 11.08
CA ILE A 335 -2.84 12.60 10.10
C ILE A 335 -2.56 13.92 10.84
N VAL A 336 -1.58 14.70 10.35
CA VAL A 336 -1.35 16.05 10.87
C VAL A 336 -1.93 17.10 9.92
N ILE A 337 -3.21 17.40 10.05
CA ILE A 337 -3.93 18.35 9.17
C ILE A 337 -3.60 19.81 9.53
N ASP A 338 -3.43 20.10 10.82
CA ASP A 338 -3.27 21.47 11.34
C ASP A 338 -1.98 22.18 10.86
N LEU A 339 -1.03 21.43 10.29
CA LEU A 339 0.22 21.97 9.75
C LEU A 339 0.05 22.73 8.42
N LEU A 340 -1.00 22.44 7.63
CA LEU A 340 -1.23 23.08 6.31
C LEU A 340 -1.24 24.60 6.42
N ASN A 341 -2.02 25.13 7.36
CA ASN A 341 -2.16 26.56 7.59
C ASN A 341 -0.81 27.20 7.95
N THR A 342 0.02 26.51 8.75
CA THR A 342 1.35 27.02 9.15
C THR A 342 2.37 27.02 8.01
N THR A 343 2.24 26.09 7.05
CA THR A 343 3.10 26.01 5.87
C THR A 343 2.72 27.02 4.78
N GLU A 344 1.46 27.43 4.72
CA GLU A 344 0.95 28.36 3.70
C GLU A 344 1.07 29.84 4.12
N SER A 345 0.81 30.16 5.38
CA SER A 345 0.60 31.55 5.82
C SER A 345 1.88 32.39 6.02
N ARG A 346 3.08 31.80 6.00
CA ARG A 346 4.34 32.50 6.33
C ARG A 346 5.43 32.30 5.28
N GLU A 347 6.29 33.30 5.10
CA GLU A 347 7.48 33.19 4.25
C GLU A 347 8.54 32.30 4.89
N TRP A 348 9.03 31.31 4.13
CA TRP A 348 10.16 30.47 4.53
C TRP A 348 11.42 31.04 3.89
N LYS A 349 12.28 31.67 4.69
CA LYS A 349 13.53 32.29 4.23
C LYS A 349 14.67 31.93 5.18
N PRO A 350 15.94 31.91 4.71
CA PRO A 350 17.08 31.63 5.57
C PRO A 350 17.16 32.61 6.73
N VAL A 351 17.29 32.09 7.95
CA VAL A 351 17.42 32.89 9.17
C VAL A 351 18.86 32.91 9.64
N ASP A 352 19.32 34.06 10.14
CA ASP A 352 20.56 34.20 10.89
C ASP A 352 20.37 33.58 12.28
N VAL A 353 21.04 32.45 12.52
CA VAL A 353 20.88 31.65 13.73
C VAL A 353 21.38 32.38 14.98
N VAL A 354 22.42 33.20 14.85
CA VAL A 354 23.01 33.95 15.96
C VAL A 354 22.06 35.08 16.37
N ALA A 355 21.55 35.82 15.39
CA ALA A 355 20.55 36.86 15.62
C ALA A 355 19.24 36.28 16.16
N ALA A 356 18.78 35.14 15.64
CA ALA A 356 17.59 34.43 16.13
C ALA A 356 17.75 33.99 17.59
N LYS A 357 18.88 33.39 17.94
CA LYS A 357 19.19 33.00 19.33
C LYS A 357 19.15 34.20 20.26
N LYS A 358 19.82 35.30 19.88
CA LYS A 358 19.82 36.54 20.68
C LYS A 358 18.40 37.08 20.89
N MET A 359 17.59 37.11 19.83
CA MET A 359 16.20 37.54 19.89
C MET A 359 15.36 36.66 20.83
N MET A 360 15.51 35.33 20.75
CA MET A 360 14.84 34.41 21.68
C MET A 360 15.25 34.67 23.13
N GLU A 361 16.54 34.91 23.39
CA GLU A 361 17.04 35.25 24.73
C GLU A 361 16.47 36.58 25.24
N ASP A 362 16.42 37.61 24.39
CA ASP A 362 15.84 38.93 24.71
C ASP A 362 14.35 38.81 25.06
N LEU A 363 13.58 38.06 24.27
CA LEU A 363 12.18 37.79 24.56
C LEU A 363 12.00 37.04 25.89
N SER A 364 12.89 36.09 26.18
CA SER A 364 12.84 35.30 27.41
C SER A 364 13.18 36.11 28.66
N ARG A 365 14.05 37.13 28.53
CA ARG A 365 14.37 38.07 29.63
C ARG A 365 13.23 39.03 29.95
N ASN A 366 12.41 39.35 28.96
CA ASN A 366 11.30 40.31 29.09
C ASN A 366 9.96 39.65 29.49
N LYS A 367 9.98 38.39 29.97
CA LYS A 367 8.79 37.67 30.45
C LYS A 367 8.05 38.51 31.49
N ARG A 368 6.79 38.88 31.21
CA ARG A 368 5.93 39.47 32.24
C ARG A 368 5.43 38.33 33.13
N VAL A 369 5.62 38.47 34.45
CA VAL A 369 5.15 37.51 35.44
C VAL A 369 3.61 37.47 35.38
N GLY A 370 3.02 36.48 34.69
CA GLY A 370 1.57 36.27 34.71
C GLY A 370 0.90 35.51 33.55
N GLU A 371 1.50 35.38 32.36
CA GLU A 371 0.77 34.90 31.16
C GLU A 371 1.41 33.64 30.52
N GLY A 372 1.38 32.52 31.25
CA GLY A 372 2.17 31.31 30.94
C GLY A 372 1.76 30.40 29.77
N LEU A 373 0.95 30.83 28.79
CA LEU A 373 0.56 29.93 27.67
C LEU A 373 0.42 30.59 26.29
N HIS A 374 0.42 31.92 26.18
CA HIS A 374 0.32 32.62 24.88
C HIS A 374 1.67 33.13 24.34
N GLU A 375 2.72 33.16 25.17
CA GLU A 375 4.01 33.73 24.77
C GLU A 375 4.85 32.84 23.83
N CYS A 376 4.70 31.51 23.85
CA CYS A 376 5.52 30.63 23.00
C CYS A 376 5.28 30.85 21.49
N LYS A 377 4.14 31.44 21.12
CA LYS A 377 3.85 31.85 19.73
C LYS A 377 4.37 33.24 19.38
N ILE A 378 4.85 34.04 20.35
CA ILE A 378 5.32 35.41 20.10
C ILE A 378 6.49 35.41 19.14
N PHE A 379 7.54 34.62 19.41
CA PHE A 379 8.69 34.53 18.50
C PHE A 379 8.27 34.09 17.09
N MET A 380 7.39 33.07 16.99
CA MET A 380 6.87 32.59 15.71
C MET A 380 5.99 33.60 14.97
N ASN A 381 5.38 34.56 15.68
CA ASN A 381 4.49 35.56 15.09
C ASN A 381 5.16 36.94 14.91
N GLN A 382 6.47 37.07 15.23
CA GLN A 382 7.22 38.29 14.97
C GLN A 382 7.26 38.57 13.46
N LYS A 383 6.96 39.83 13.08
CA LYS A 383 7.07 40.30 11.69
C LYS A 383 8.54 40.46 11.26
N ASP A 384 9.40 40.86 12.19
CA ASP A 384 10.81 41.16 11.94
C ASP A 384 11.72 39.97 12.27
N TRP A 385 11.49 38.81 11.63
CA TRP A 385 12.40 37.69 11.77
C TRP A 385 13.80 38.03 11.23
N PRO A 386 14.88 37.55 11.87
CA PRO A 386 16.24 37.89 11.48
C PRO A 386 16.67 37.12 10.22
N TYR A 387 16.05 37.44 9.09
CA TYR A 387 16.36 36.83 7.81
C TYR A 387 17.74 37.27 7.31
N CYS A 388 18.41 36.35 6.62
CA CYS A 388 19.70 36.58 5.99
C CYS A 388 19.63 36.31 4.49
N GLN A 389 20.45 37.02 3.72
CA GLN A 389 20.55 36.80 2.27
C GLN A 389 21.43 35.59 1.98
N ASN A 390 20.81 34.45 1.72
CA ASN A 390 21.50 33.23 1.32
C ASN A 390 20.67 32.45 0.30
N SER A 391 20.86 32.74 -0.98
CA SER A 391 20.09 32.13 -2.07
C SER A 391 20.19 30.60 -2.11
N ARG A 392 21.37 30.05 -1.77
CA ARG A 392 21.58 28.59 -1.72
C ARG A 392 20.74 27.93 -0.63
N ARG A 393 20.74 28.49 0.60
CA ARG A 393 19.85 28.02 1.68
C ARG A 393 18.38 28.20 1.30
N GLY A 394 18.03 29.35 0.73
CA GLY A 394 16.66 29.66 0.29
C GLY A 394 16.10 28.63 -0.67
N ALA A 395 16.87 28.26 -1.70
CA ALA A 395 16.44 27.27 -2.68
C ALA A 395 16.18 25.88 -2.06
N VAL A 396 16.97 25.45 -1.07
CA VAL A 396 16.76 24.16 -0.40
C VAL A 396 15.55 24.22 0.55
N ILE A 397 15.37 25.34 1.26
CA ILE A 397 14.20 25.60 2.11
C ILE A 397 12.90 25.55 1.27
N ASP A 398 12.90 26.15 0.08
CA ASP A 398 11.74 26.13 -0.82
C ASP A 398 11.42 24.71 -1.32
N LYS A 399 12.44 23.89 -1.60
CA LYS A 399 12.25 22.47 -1.93
C LYS A 399 11.61 21.69 -0.79
N ILE A 400 12.12 21.85 0.43
CA ILE A 400 11.57 21.22 1.64
C ILE A 400 10.11 21.63 1.84
N ARG A 401 9.81 22.92 1.74
CA ARG A 401 8.45 23.46 1.88
C ARG A 401 7.51 22.89 0.81
N THR A 402 7.94 22.86 -0.44
CA THR A 402 7.15 22.31 -1.56
C THR A 402 6.84 20.83 -1.34
N SER A 403 7.84 20.06 -0.91
CA SER A 403 7.68 18.63 -0.61
C SER A 403 6.66 18.42 0.51
N LEU A 404 6.82 19.13 1.65
CA LEU A 404 5.86 19.10 2.77
C LEU A 404 4.43 19.46 2.34
N HIS A 405 4.27 20.48 1.49
CA HIS A 405 2.96 20.89 0.98
C HIS A 405 2.30 19.76 0.18
N VAL A 406 3.05 19.05 -0.67
CA VAL A 406 2.54 17.88 -1.42
C VAL A 406 2.07 16.80 -0.45
N PHE A 407 2.91 16.42 0.54
CA PHE A 407 2.53 15.40 1.54
C PHE A 407 1.27 15.77 2.31
N LEU A 408 1.14 17.04 2.70
CA LEU A 408 -0.01 17.51 3.48
C LEU A 408 -1.28 17.58 2.63
N LYS A 409 -1.20 18.04 1.38
CA LYS A 409 -2.33 18.13 0.44
C LYS A 409 -2.95 16.77 0.14
N ILE A 410 -2.13 15.74 -0.06
CA ILE A 410 -2.59 14.35 -0.24
C ILE A 410 -2.83 13.63 1.09
N ARG A 411 -2.67 14.32 2.23
CA ARG A 411 -2.86 13.79 3.58
C ARG A 411 -1.98 12.57 3.87
N CYS A 412 -0.77 12.51 3.32
CA CYS A 412 0.21 11.44 3.54
C CYS A 412 1.25 11.76 4.64
N PHE A 413 1.26 12.99 5.16
CA PHE A 413 2.09 13.36 6.30
C PHE A 413 1.41 13.03 7.64
N VAL A 414 1.97 12.07 8.39
CA VAL A 414 1.37 11.54 9.63
C VAL A 414 2.16 11.98 10.87
N SER A 415 1.60 11.82 12.06
CA SER A 415 2.17 12.30 13.32
C SER A 415 3.58 11.76 13.58
N ASN A 416 3.83 10.48 13.27
CA ASN A 416 5.15 9.89 13.42
C ASN A 416 6.16 10.47 12.40
N HIS A 417 5.72 10.80 11.18
CA HIS A 417 6.59 11.49 10.21
C HIS A 417 6.99 12.87 10.71
N PHE A 418 6.01 13.65 11.20
CA PHE A 418 6.28 14.96 11.79
C PHE A 418 7.23 14.86 12.99
N ARG A 419 7.04 13.85 13.85
CA ARG A 419 7.93 13.61 14.99
C ARG A 419 9.35 13.29 14.57
N ALA A 420 9.54 12.41 13.59
CA ALA A 420 10.86 12.09 13.04
C ALA A 420 11.53 13.33 12.43
N PHE A 421 10.78 14.08 11.62
CA PHE A 421 11.19 15.34 11.02
C PHE A 421 11.65 16.37 12.06
N MET A 422 10.83 16.62 13.08
CA MET A 422 11.17 17.55 14.15
C MET A 422 12.33 17.06 15.00
N ASN A 423 12.42 15.75 15.30
CA ASN A 423 13.54 15.20 16.07
C ASN A 423 14.88 15.42 15.35
N LEU A 424 14.93 15.20 14.03
CA LEU A 424 16.13 15.44 13.22
C LEU A 424 16.55 16.92 13.27
N ILE A 425 15.60 17.83 13.03
CA ILE A 425 15.84 19.29 13.10
C ILE A 425 16.36 19.68 14.48
N MET A 426 15.71 19.19 15.53
CA MET A 426 16.05 19.52 16.90
C MET A 426 17.41 18.97 17.31
N GLN A 427 17.83 17.81 16.79
CA GLN A 427 19.17 17.28 17.02
C GLN A 427 20.24 18.22 16.49
N MET A 428 20.05 18.77 15.29
CA MET A 428 21.00 19.70 14.65
C MET A 428 20.97 21.10 15.28
N LEU A 429 19.80 21.61 15.66
CA LEU A 429 19.69 22.95 16.27
C LEU A 429 20.27 23.02 17.68
N LYS A 430 20.20 21.93 18.45
CA LYS A 430 20.71 21.87 19.83
C LYS A 430 22.23 22.08 19.92
N GLU A 431 22.96 21.90 18.82
CA GLU A 431 24.40 22.19 18.76
C GLU A 431 24.71 23.70 18.84
N ARG A 432 23.76 24.56 18.45
CA ARG A 432 23.93 26.02 18.36
C ARG A 432 23.01 26.80 19.31
N ILE A 433 21.81 26.29 19.56
CA ILE A 433 20.78 26.92 20.40
C ILE A 433 20.43 25.99 21.56
N PRO A 434 20.45 26.48 22.83
CA PRO A 434 20.07 25.67 23.98
C PRO A 434 18.68 25.05 23.83
N ALA A 435 18.55 23.76 24.17
CA ALA A 435 17.30 23.01 24.03
C ALA A 435 16.13 23.69 24.74
N GLN A 436 16.37 24.21 25.95
CA GLN A 436 15.35 24.93 26.73
C GLN A 436 14.80 26.12 25.95
N LEU A 437 15.67 26.91 25.33
CA LEU A 437 15.27 28.10 24.57
C LEU A 437 14.41 27.73 23.35
N LEU A 438 14.79 26.66 22.63
CA LEU A 438 13.99 26.17 21.50
C LEU A 438 12.58 25.72 21.93
N MET A 439 12.46 25.08 23.10
CA MET A 439 11.17 24.63 23.65
C MET A 439 10.31 25.80 24.11
N GLU A 440 10.91 26.78 24.80
CA GLU A 440 10.21 27.98 25.28
C GLU A 440 9.55 28.78 24.14
N HIS A 441 10.17 28.76 22.96
CA HIS A 441 9.68 29.43 21.75
C HIS A 441 8.99 28.50 20.74
N CYS A 442 8.54 27.31 21.18
CA CYS A 442 7.80 26.33 20.37
C CYS A 442 8.50 25.87 19.08
N MET A 443 9.82 26.04 18.94
CA MET A 443 10.56 25.64 17.75
C MET A 443 10.58 24.12 17.56
N ASN A 444 10.33 23.36 18.62
CA ASN A 444 10.16 21.90 18.54
C ASN A 444 8.79 21.45 18.00
N GLN A 445 7.85 22.37 17.80
CA GLN A 445 6.47 22.08 17.39
C GLN A 445 6.11 22.67 16.02
N THR A 446 7.07 23.32 15.32
CA THR A 446 6.82 23.98 14.05
C THR A 446 7.85 23.60 12.98
N PRO A 447 7.41 23.31 11.73
CA PRO A 447 8.32 23.14 10.60
C PRO A 447 9.15 24.39 10.27
N LEU A 448 8.74 25.58 10.74
CA LEU A 448 9.46 26.84 10.51
C LEU A 448 10.92 26.80 11.03
N SER A 449 11.21 25.91 11.97
CA SER A 449 12.55 25.67 12.50
C SER A 449 13.57 25.24 11.46
N VAL A 450 13.12 24.71 10.30
CA VAL A 450 13.98 24.45 9.14
C VAL A 450 14.73 25.71 8.70
N CYS A 451 14.13 26.90 8.84
CA CYS A 451 14.74 28.15 8.42
C CYS A 451 16.01 28.51 9.21
N LEU A 452 16.23 27.90 10.38
CA LEU A 452 17.40 28.06 11.23
C LEU A 452 18.56 27.11 10.87
N LEU A 453 18.36 26.18 9.92
CA LEU A 453 19.38 25.20 9.58
C LEU A 453 20.43 25.73 8.60
N ASP A 454 21.65 25.22 8.72
CA ASP A 454 22.73 25.41 7.77
C ASP A 454 22.53 24.54 6.52
N ILE A 455 23.29 24.83 5.46
CA ILE A 455 23.06 24.20 4.15
C ILE A 455 23.22 22.67 4.16
N SER A 456 24.21 22.13 4.88
CA SER A 456 24.44 20.69 5.00
C SER A 456 23.31 20.00 5.79
N GLU A 457 22.81 20.65 6.82
CA GLU A 457 21.68 20.18 7.63
C GLU A 457 20.36 20.22 6.86
N LEU A 458 20.16 21.25 6.05
CA LEU A 458 19.01 21.33 5.13
C LEU A 458 19.01 20.16 4.15
N TYR A 459 20.17 19.76 3.63
CA TYR A 459 20.26 18.56 2.78
C TYR A 459 19.89 17.27 3.52
N ARG A 460 20.23 17.13 4.81
CA ARG A 460 19.80 15.97 5.61
C ARG A 460 18.28 15.94 5.82
N VAL A 461 17.66 17.11 6.03
CA VAL A 461 16.19 17.19 6.12
C VAL A 461 15.54 16.85 4.78
N LEU A 462 16.12 17.34 3.68
CA LEU A 462 15.64 17.01 2.34
C LEU A 462 15.78 15.51 2.07
N GLU A 463 16.90 14.89 2.43
CA GLU A 463 17.13 13.45 2.31
C GLU A 463 16.08 12.62 3.07
N LEU A 464 15.67 13.06 4.27
CA LEU A 464 14.57 12.41 5.02
C LEU A 464 13.24 12.49 4.28
N LEU A 465 12.92 13.64 3.66
CA LEU A 465 11.70 13.81 2.88
C LEU A 465 11.77 13.05 1.56
N ASP A 466 12.95 12.99 0.93
CA ASP A 466 13.18 12.23 -0.28
C ASP A 466 13.05 10.73 -0.01
N ASP A 467 13.61 10.20 1.09
CA ASP A 467 13.40 8.80 1.54
C ASP A 467 11.92 8.48 1.78
N LEU A 468 11.14 9.45 2.30
CA LEU A 468 9.70 9.30 2.47
C LEU A 468 8.96 9.27 1.13
N ASP A 469 9.23 10.23 0.24
CA ASP A 469 8.64 10.30 -1.11
C ASP A 469 8.91 9.02 -1.88
N ASN A 470 10.16 8.56 -1.79
CA ASN A 470 10.67 7.31 -2.33
C ASN A 470 9.97 6.07 -1.77
N THR A 471 9.85 5.94 -0.46
CA THR A 471 9.18 4.79 0.19
C THR A 471 7.70 4.72 -0.23
N CYS A 472 7.07 5.87 -0.42
CA CYS A 472 5.63 5.96 -0.66
C CYS A 472 5.24 6.01 -2.14
N GLY A 473 6.17 6.21 -3.09
CA GLY A 473 5.83 6.45 -4.49
C GLY A 473 4.87 7.65 -4.71
N LEU A 474 4.96 8.69 -3.86
CA LEU A 474 3.91 9.71 -3.75
C LEU A 474 3.74 10.57 -4.99
N GLN A 475 4.81 10.78 -5.74
CA GLN A 475 4.73 11.56 -6.98
C GLN A 475 3.65 11.05 -7.93
N ARG A 476 3.43 9.73 -8.01
CA ARG A 476 2.40 9.19 -8.91
C ARG A 476 1.00 9.29 -8.32
N ILE A 477 0.85 9.04 -7.02
CA ILE A 477 -0.43 9.22 -6.33
C ILE A 477 -0.87 10.68 -6.41
N TYR A 478 0.04 11.63 -6.16
CA TYR A 478 -0.22 13.05 -6.31
C TYR A 478 -0.68 13.43 -7.73
N LYS A 479 -0.01 12.90 -8.76
CA LYS A 479 -0.41 13.09 -10.16
C LYS A 479 -1.81 12.51 -10.42
N SER A 480 -2.13 11.32 -9.91
CA SER A 480 -3.46 10.71 -10.05
C SER A 480 -4.53 11.55 -9.36
N VAL A 481 -4.32 11.95 -8.09
CA VAL A 481 -5.29 12.76 -7.32
C VAL A 481 -5.60 14.06 -8.05
N ASN A 482 -4.59 14.74 -8.61
CA ASN A 482 -4.83 15.96 -9.38
C ASN A 482 -5.57 15.68 -10.70
N LYS A 483 -5.32 14.55 -11.39
CA LYS A 483 -6.08 14.16 -12.58
C LYS A 483 -7.55 13.89 -12.25
N ASP A 484 -7.82 13.20 -11.15
CA ASP A 484 -9.19 12.87 -10.71
C ASP A 484 -10.00 14.14 -10.42
N VAL A 485 -9.39 15.14 -9.77
CA VAL A 485 -10.01 16.47 -9.54
C VAL A 485 -10.31 17.22 -10.85
N VAL A 486 -9.43 17.11 -11.85
CA VAL A 486 -9.59 17.80 -13.14
C VAL A 486 -10.60 17.09 -14.05
N ARG A 487 -10.76 15.77 -13.91
CA ARG A 487 -11.65 14.95 -14.73
C ARG A 487 -13.02 14.77 -14.07
N GLY A 488 -13.68 15.89 -13.72
CA GLY A 488 -15.08 15.88 -13.32
C GLY A 488 -15.92 14.89 -14.16
N GLU A 489 -16.76 14.14 -13.45
CA GLU A 489 -17.55 12.97 -13.86
C GLU A 489 -17.55 12.60 -15.35
N LEU A 490 -17.16 11.35 -15.64
CA LEU A 490 -17.32 10.64 -16.92
C LEU A 490 -18.77 10.57 -17.46
N CYS A 491 -19.74 11.16 -16.75
CA CYS A 491 -21.17 11.13 -17.04
C CYS A 491 -21.73 12.50 -17.48
N ASP A 492 -20.91 13.54 -17.62
CA ASP A 492 -21.34 14.82 -18.20
C ASP A 492 -21.32 14.77 -19.73
N THR A 493 -21.96 13.75 -20.28
CA THR A 493 -22.41 13.80 -21.67
C THR A 493 -23.60 14.75 -21.71
N TYR A 494 -23.47 15.82 -22.48
CA TYR A 494 -24.51 16.79 -22.76
C TYR A 494 -25.71 16.08 -23.40
N HIS A 495 -26.65 15.64 -22.56
CA HIS A 495 -27.84 14.94 -22.98
C HIS A 495 -29.00 15.91 -23.15
N GLU A 496 -29.84 15.57 -24.13
CA GLU A 496 -31.14 16.19 -24.30
C GLU A 496 -31.94 16.05 -23.00
N LYS A 497 -32.49 17.17 -22.54
CA LYS A 497 -33.18 17.21 -21.27
C LYS A 497 -34.55 16.55 -21.42
N ILE A 498 -34.67 15.35 -20.86
CA ILE A 498 -35.92 14.61 -20.70
C ILE A 498 -36.27 14.48 -19.22
N GLY A 499 -37.57 14.52 -18.90
CA GLY A 499 -38.09 14.31 -17.55
C GLY A 499 -39.41 13.56 -17.58
N PHE A 500 -39.85 13.07 -16.43
CA PHE A 500 -41.20 12.54 -16.26
C PHE A 500 -42.18 13.63 -15.83
N ASN A 501 -43.46 13.46 -16.19
CA ASN A 501 -44.54 14.16 -15.51
C ASN A 501 -44.74 13.64 -14.07
N GLU A 502 -45.51 14.36 -13.25
CA GLU A 502 -45.67 14.08 -11.80
C GLU A 502 -46.13 12.65 -11.49
N ASP A 503 -46.97 12.07 -12.35
CA ASP A 503 -47.52 10.72 -12.25
C ASP A 503 -46.70 9.66 -13.01
N PHE A 504 -45.58 10.04 -13.64
CA PHE A 504 -44.70 9.15 -14.42
C PHE A 504 -45.41 8.38 -15.55
N SER A 505 -46.52 8.89 -16.05
CA SER A 505 -47.25 8.31 -17.19
C SER A 505 -46.66 8.71 -18.55
N CYS A 506 -45.95 9.83 -18.60
CA CYS A 506 -45.34 10.37 -19.81
C CYS A 506 -43.88 10.76 -19.59
N VAL A 507 -43.04 10.49 -20.59
CA VAL A 507 -41.74 11.17 -20.74
C VAL A 507 -41.98 12.45 -21.52
N VAL A 508 -41.48 13.56 -20.99
CA VAL A 508 -41.62 14.91 -21.54
C VAL A 508 -40.23 15.40 -21.94
N PHE A 509 -40.10 15.76 -23.22
CA PHE A 509 -38.91 16.44 -23.73
C PHE A 509 -38.96 17.94 -23.43
N ASP A 510 -37.80 18.55 -23.18
CA ASP A 510 -37.69 20.00 -23.00
C ASP A 510 -38.16 20.74 -24.27
N LYS A 511 -39.06 21.71 -24.09
CA LYS A 511 -39.65 22.49 -25.19
C LYS A 511 -38.58 23.20 -26.04
N ARG A 512 -37.40 23.49 -25.50
CA ARG A 512 -36.25 24.06 -26.23
C ARG A 512 -35.74 23.17 -27.36
N MET A 513 -36.03 21.86 -27.33
CA MET A 513 -35.70 20.96 -28.43
C MET A 513 -36.37 21.33 -29.74
N LEU A 514 -37.53 21.99 -29.71
CA LEU A 514 -38.20 22.47 -30.93
C LEU A 514 -37.39 23.56 -31.66
N ARG A 515 -36.53 24.31 -30.94
CA ARG A 515 -35.58 25.28 -31.50
C ARG A 515 -34.24 24.66 -31.93
N GLY A 516 -34.02 23.37 -31.67
CA GLY A 516 -32.71 22.73 -31.85
C GLY A 516 -31.70 23.07 -30.74
N GLU A 517 -32.14 23.70 -29.64
CA GLU A 517 -31.33 23.90 -28.43
C GLU A 517 -31.33 22.62 -27.59
N LEU A 518 -30.35 21.74 -27.88
CA LEU A 518 -30.30 20.37 -27.36
C LEU A 518 -29.40 20.19 -26.13
N VAL A 519 -28.70 21.25 -25.70
CA VAL A 519 -27.58 21.16 -24.74
C VAL A 519 -27.84 22.04 -23.53
N VAL A 520 -28.13 21.42 -22.39
CA VAL A 520 -28.29 22.07 -21.08
C VAL A 520 -27.50 21.26 -20.07
N SER A 521 -26.73 21.91 -19.19
CA SER A 521 -26.08 21.22 -18.07
C SER A 521 -27.15 20.57 -17.20
N ASN A 522 -27.07 19.26 -17.01
CA ASN A 522 -28.14 18.50 -16.38
C ASN A 522 -27.57 17.65 -15.24
N ASP A 523 -28.05 17.92 -14.04
CA ASP A 523 -27.67 17.26 -12.77
C ASP A 523 -28.14 15.79 -12.67
N GLY A 524 -28.86 15.30 -13.68
CA GLY A 524 -29.40 13.93 -13.70
C GLY A 524 -30.80 13.82 -13.10
N ALA A 525 -31.38 14.92 -12.62
CA ALA A 525 -32.74 14.93 -12.07
C ALA A 525 -33.76 14.46 -13.10
N ALA A 526 -34.63 13.53 -12.69
CA ALA A 526 -35.66 12.97 -13.55
C ALA A 526 -36.99 13.72 -13.52
N VAL A 527 -37.20 14.57 -12.52
CA VAL A 527 -38.39 15.41 -12.36
C VAL A 527 -37.99 16.85 -12.61
N THR A 528 -38.50 17.46 -13.68
CA THR A 528 -38.16 18.83 -14.05
C THR A 528 -39.11 19.83 -13.39
N SER A 529 -38.59 20.69 -12.50
CA SER A 529 -39.33 21.86 -11.98
C SER A 529 -39.58 22.95 -13.03
N SER A 530 -39.10 22.76 -14.27
CA SER A 530 -39.12 23.75 -15.35
C SER A 530 -40.09 23.42 -16.49
N ALA A 531 -40.91 22.36 -16.38
CA ALA A 531 -41.89 22.01 -17.43
C ALA A 531 -42.96 23.11 -17.64
N ASP A 532 -43.17 23.96 -16.63
CA ASP A 532 -44.21 24.99 -16.57
C ASP A 532 -43.71 26.42 -16.79
N ALA A 533 -42.43 26.65 -17.07
CA ALA A 533 -42.04 27.95 -17.61
C ALA A 533 -42.62 28.06 -19.02
N GLU A 534 -43.64 28.91 -19.21
CA GLU A 534 -44.18 29.27 -20.51
C GLU A 534 -43.07 29.92 -21.35
N ILE A 535 -42.37 29.08 -22.12
CA ILE A 535 -41.54 29.55 -23.22
C ILE A 535 -42.52 29.91 -24.33
N GLU A 536 -42.67 31.20 -24.63
CA GLU A 536 -43.33 31.65 -25.86
C GLU A 536 -42.58 31.04 -27.05
N LEU A 537 -43.29 30.27 -27.86
CA LEU A 537 -42.76 29.64 -29.07
C LEU A 537 -43.47 30.27 -30.27
N ASN A 538 -42.70 30.90 -31.16
CA ASN A 538 -43.21 31.42 -32.42
C ASN A 538 -43.07 30.38 -33.53
N ASP A 539 -44.03 30.32 -34.47
CA ASP A 539 -44.05 29.38 -35.60
C ASP A 539 -42.76 29.40 -36.43
N ASP A 540 -42.12 30.57 -36.54
CA ASP A 540 -40.92 30.78 -37.35
C ASP A 540 -39.63 30.20 -36.73
N GLU A 541 -39.64 29.88 -35.42
CA GLU A 541 -38.48 29.34 -34.68
C GLU A 541 -38.41 27.81 -34.67
N CYS A 542 -39.49 27.09 -35.02
CA CYS A 542 -39.62 25.62 -34.92
C CYS A 542 -39.47 24.89 -36.28
N LYS A 543 -38.48 25.30 -37.08
CA LYS A 543 -38.20 24.75 -38.43
C LYS A 543 -37.53 23.37 -38.40
N ASP A 544 -36.93 22.93 -39.51
CA ASP A 544 -36.32 21.61 -39.75
C ASP A 544 -35.34 21.11 -38.66
N ALA A 545 -34.85 21.95 -37.75
CA ALA A 545 -33.86 21.59 -36.74
C ALA A 545 -34.29 20.38 -35.88
N PHE A 546 -35.55 20.35 -35.44
CA PHE A 546 -36.10 19.25 -34.65
C PHE A 546 -36.24 17.96 -35.47
N VAL A 547 -36.80 18.04 -36.68
CA VAL A 547 -36.97 16.89 -37.58
C VAL A 547 -35.60 16.32 -38.00
N ASN A 548 -34.62 17.20 -38.28
CA ASN A 548 -33.24 16.80 -38.53
C ASN A 548 -32.62 16.10 -37.32
N CYS A 549 -32.95 16.54 -36.10
CA CYS A 549 -32.50 15.89 -34.86
C CYS A 549 -33.08 14.48 -34.70
N LEU A 550 -34.38 14.28 -34.99
CA LEU A 550 -35.03 12.96 -34.99
C LEU A 550 -34.43 12.05 -36.07
N LEU A 551 -34.25 12.57 -37.30
CA LEU A 551 -33.66 11.84 -38.42
C LEU A 551 -32.17 11.51 -38.23
N LYS A 552 -31.45 12.26 -37.38
CA LYS A 552 -30.07 11.96 -37.00
C LYS A 552 -29.97 10.88 -35.92
N GLY A 553 -31.08 10.60 -35.22
CA GLY A 553 -31.21 9.57 -34.18
C GLY A 553 -32.04 8.35 -34.58
N SER A 554 -32.42 8.20 -35.86
CA SER A 554 -33.16 7.03 -36.37
C SER A 554 -32.20 5.86 -36.61
N THR A 555 -31.88 5.20 -35.51
CA THR A 555 -30.91 4.12 -35.40
C THR A 555 -31.63 2.76 -35.35
N ASP A 556 -30.98 1.69 -35.83
CA ASP A 556 -31.44 0.33 -35.54
C ASP A 556 -31.35 0.09 -34.02
N ILE A 557 -32.52 0.06 -33.41
CA ILE A 557 -32.70 -0.09 -31.98
C ILE A 557 -32.09 -1.40 -31.47
N GLY A 558 -32.18 -2.48 -32.27
CA GLY A 558 -31.61 -3.77 -31.91
C GLY A 558 -30.09 -3.71 -31.83
N GLU A 559 -29.44 -3.01 -32.76
CA GLU A 559 -27.99 -2.76 -32.73
C GLU A 559 -27.58 -1.82 -31.60
N GLN A 560 -28.39 -0.81 -31.29
CA GLN A 560 -28.12 0.09 -30.17
C GLN A 560 -28.20 -0.60 -28.81
N LEU A 561 -29.18 -1.49 -28.61
CA LEU A 561 -29.30 -2.29 -27.38
C LEU A 561 -28.11 -3.26 -27.24
N LYS A 562 -27.62 -3.84 -28.36
CA LYS A 562 -26.40 -4.65 -28.36
C LYS A 562 -25.16 -3.84 -27.97
N LEU A 563 -25.01 -2.63 -28.52
CA LEU A 563 -23.90 -1.72 -28.16
C LEU A 563 -23.97 -1.33 -26.67
N TRP A 564 -25.17 -1.04 -26.14
CA TRP A 564 -25.38 -0.74 -24.72
C TRP A 564 -25.01 -1.93 -23.84
N THR A 565 -25.44 -3.13 -24.22
CA THR A 565 -25.13 -4.36 -23.48
C THR A 565 -23.64 -4.64 -23.48
N SER A 566 -22.97 -4.54 -24.63
CA SER A 566 -21.52 -4.68 -24.76
C SER A 566 -20.74 -3.65 -23.93
N LEU A 567 -21.21 -2.39 -23.88
CA LEU A 567 -20.63 -1.37 -23.02
C LEU A 567 -20.76 -1.75 -21.53
N ARG A 568 -21.95 -2.20 -21.10
CA ARG A 568 -22.16 -2.65 -19.70
C ARG A 568 -21.27 -3.83 -19.34
N GLU A 569 -21.22 -4.86 -20.19
CA GLU A 569 -20.36 -6.04 -19.99
C GLU A 569 -18.88 -5.67 -19.90
N THR A 570 -18.42 -4.78 -20.78
CA THR A 570 -17.05 -4.26 -20.76
C THR A 570 -16.77 -3.50 -19.47
N SER A 571 -17.66 -2.59 -19.06
CA SER A 571 -17.55 -1.88 -17.78
C SER A 571 -17.53 -2.82 -16.57
N ILE A 572 -18.36 -3.87 -16.56
CA ILE A 572 -18.36 -4.88 -15.49
C ILE A 572 -17.03 -5.62 -15.45
N SER A 573 -16.49 -6.01 -16.61
CA SER A 573 -15.18 -6.67 -16.69
C SER A 573 -14.06 -5.76 -16.15
N LEU A 574 -14.02 -4.51 -16.58
CA LEU A 574 -13.04 -3.53 -16.10
C LEU A 574 -13.21 -3.24 -14.60
N GLY A 575 -14.45 -3.17 -14.11
CA GLY A 575 -14.76 -3.01 -12.69
C GLY A 575 -14.28 -4.19 -11.84
N LYS A 576 -14.38 -5.43 -12.34
CA LYS A 576 -13.80 -6.62 -11.70
C LYS A 576 -12.27 -6.53 -11.63
N GLU A 577 -11.61 -5.97 -12.64
CA GLU A 577 -10.16 -5.74 -12.58
C GLU A 577 -9.79 -4.71 -11.53
N PHE A 578 -10.51 -3.59 -11.44
CA PHE A 578 -10.31 -2.64 -10.34
C PHE A 578 -10.58 -3.25 -8.97
N PHE A 579 -11.55 -4.16 -8.85
CA PHE A 579 -11.80 -4.86 -7.61
C PHE A 579 -10.64 -5.77 -7.18
N LYS A 580 -10.01 -6.49 -8.11
CA LYS A 580 -8.77 -7.26 -7.81
C LYS A 580 -7.66 -6.35 -7.30
N ILE A 581 -7.52 -5.16 -7.89
CA ILE A 581 -6.57 -4.15 -7.41
C ILE A 581 -6.94 -3.69 -5.99
N TYR A 582 -8.22 -3.44 -5.74
CA TYR A 582 -8.71 -3.05 -4.42
C TYR A 582 -8.38 -4.12 -3.36
N GLU A 583 -8.63 -5.39 -3.64
CA GLU A 583 -8.30 -6.51 -2.74
C GLU A 583 -6.80 -6.58 -2.45
N ALA A 584 -5.95 -6.46 -3.48
CA ALA A 584 -4.50 -6.47 -3.32
C ALA A 584 -4.00 -5.28 -2.46
N GLU A 585 -4.60 -4.10 -2.61
CA GLU A 585 -4.29 -2.93 -1.78
C GLU A 585 -4.74 -3.12 -0.32
N PHE A 586 -5.90 -3.74 -0.10
CA PHE A 586 -6.38 -4.08 1.23
C PHE A 586 -5.46 -5.10 1.92
N GLU A 587 -5.06 -6.16 1.22
CA GLU A 587 -4.15 -7.19 1.73
C GLU A 587 -2.78 -6.59 2.08
N ARG A 588 -2.28 -5.66 1.26
CA ARG A 588 -1.06 -4.90 1.58
C ARG A 588 -1.20 -4.08 2.86
N ILE A 589 -2.30 -3.36 3.05
CA ILE A 589 -2.55 -2.60 4.29
C ILE A 589 -2.56 -3.55 5.48
N GLN A 590 -3.28 -4.67 5.39
CA GLN A 590 -3.35 -5.66 6.45
C GLN A 590 -1.96 -6.20 6.82
N ASN A 591 -1.20 -6.65 5.82
CA ASN A 591 0.15 -7.19 5.99
C ASN A 591 1.08 -6.18 6.69
N ILE A 592 1.08 -4.92 6.25
CA ILE A 592 1.93 -3.90 6.87
C ILE A 592 1.45 -3.52 8.27
N CYS A 593 0.14 -3.50 8.54
CA CYS A 593 -0.37 -3.30 9.89
C CYS A 593 0.06 -4.41 10.84
N GLU A 594 0.06 -5.68 10.39
CA GLU A 594 0.55 -6.82 11.18
C GLU A 594 2.05 -6.70 11.49
N LYS A 595 2.87 -6.36 10.49
CA LYS A 595 4.30 -6.07 10.67
C LYS A 595 4.51 -4.91 11.64
N LYS A 596 3.80 -3.79 11.46
CA LYS A 596 3.85 -2.63 12.34
C LYS A 596 3.48 -2.99 13.79
N ALA A 597 2.48 -3.84 14.00
CA ALA A 597 2.11 -4.32 15.33
C ALA A 597 3.28 -5.05 16.00
N GLN A 598 3.94 -5.95 15.26
CA GLN A 598 5.10 -6.67 15.74
C GLN A 598 6.26 -5.74 16.10
N TYR A 599 6.69 -4.88 15.17
CA TYR A 599 7.79 -3.94 15.42
C TYR A 599 7.48 -2.95 16.55
N SER A 600 6.20 -2.62 16.77
CA SER A 600 5.79 -1.78 17.90
C SER A 600 5.96 -2.51 19.24
N ARG A 601 5.71 -3.83 19.29
CA ARG A 601 6.03 -4.67 20.45
C ARG A 601 7.53 -4.72 20.67
N ASP A 602 8.30 -4.97 19.61
CA ASP A 602 9.75 -5.06 19.69
C ASP A 602 10.37 -3.74 20.18
N LEU A 603 9.86 -2.60 19.71
CA LEU A 603 10.29 -1.28 20.15
C LEU A 603 10.07 -1.07 21.66
N ASN A 604 8.97 -1.56 22.23
CA ASN A 604 8.70 -1.43 23.65
C ASN A 604 9.73 -2.20 24.48
N VAL A 605 10.14 -3.38 24.03
CA VAL A 605 11.22 -4.16 24.67
C VAL A 605 12.53 -3.38 24.63
N TRP A 606 12.94 -2.89 23.46
CA TRP A 606 14.15 -2.09 23.34
C TRP A 606 14.14 -0.82 24.22
N ARG A 607 12.99 -0.13 24.31
CA ARG A 607 12.82 1.05 25.18
C ARG A 607 12.92 0.72 26.66
N ASN A 608 12.43 -0.45 27.07
CA ASN A 608 12.58 -0.92 28.45
C ASN A 608 14.08 -1.11 28.78
N LEU A 609 14.84 -1.73 27.87
CA LEU A 609 16.29 -1.90 28.02
C LEU A 609 17.02 -0.56 28.05
N GLU A 610 16.68 0.38 27.16
CA GLU A 610 17.24 1.75 27.18
C GLU A 610 16.92 2.47 28.50
N SER A 611 15.70 2.30 29.03
CA SER A 611 15.29 2.90 30.30
C SER A 611 16.19 2.45 31.46
N ILE A 612 16.62 1.19 31.47
CA ILE A 612 17.58 0.67 32.46
C ILE A 612 18.91 1.44 32.36
N CYS A 613 19.45 1.59 31.15
CA CYS A 613 20.69 2.35 30.94
C CYS A 613 20.55 3.83 31.33
N VAL A 614 19.46 4.49 30.96
CA VAL A 614 19.21 5.91 31.25
C VAL A 614 19.03 6.17 32.75
N LYS A 615 18.36 5.26 33.47
CA LYS A 615 18.24 5.35 34.94
C LYS A 615 19.60 5.25 35.60
N GLU A 616 20.46 4.39 35.08
CA GLU A 616 21.83 4.25 35.58
C GLU A 616 22.68 5.49 35.31
N ASP A 617 22.60 6.09 34.11
CA ASP A 617 23.29 7.37 33.83
C ASP A 617 22.90 8.45 34.85
N LYS A 618 21.59 8.62 35.08
CA LYS A 618 21.08 9.60 36.04
C LYS A 618 21.58 9.33 37.45
N ARG A 619 21.61 8.06 37.86
CA ARG A 619 22.15 7.67 39.16
C ARG A 619 23.64 8.04 39.28
N ARG A 620 24.44 7.81 38.24
CA ARG A 620 25.86 8.19 38.22
C ARG A 620 26.04 9.71 38.35
N GLU A 621 25.19 10.49 37.70
CA GLU A 621 25.19 11.96 37.76
C GLU A 621 24.75 12.50 39.12
N ASP A 622 23.67 11.97 39.71
CA ASP A 622 23.03 12.53 40.91
C ASP A 622 23.76 12.16 42.22
N SER A 623 24.37 10.97 42.28
CA SER A 623 24.66 10.32 43.55
C SER A 623 26.15 10.04 43.80
N GLY A 624 27.01 10.14 42.76
CA GLY A 624 28.45 9.88 42.86
C GLY A 624 28.83 8.45 43.29
N TYR A 625 27.86 7.53 43.39
CA TYR A 625 28.11 6.13 43.70
C TYR A 625 28.89 5.45 42.57
N LYS A 626 29.59 4.37 42.92
CA LYS A 626 30.35 3.56 41.96
C LYS A 626 29.41 3.08 40.83
N PRO A 627 29.72 3.36 39.56
CA PRO A 627 28.95 2.90 38.41
C PRO A 627 28.71 1.39 38.46
N VAL A 628 27.47 0.96 38.21
CA VAL A 628 27.16 -0.45 37.94
C VAL A 628 27.17 -0.64 36.43
N SER A 629 27.79 -1.71 35.93
CA SER A 629 27.82 -1.99 34.50
C SER A 629 26.42 -2.26 33.97
N TYR A 630 26.14 -1.80 32.74
CA TYR A 630 24.93 -2.16 32.03
C TYR A 630 24.83 -3.67 31.82
N GLU A 631 25.94 -4.35 31.56
CA GLU A 631 25.99 -5.82 31.49
C GLU A 631 25.39 -6.48 32.74
N TYR A 632 25.76 -6.01 33.93
CA TYR A 632 25.21 -6.53 35.17
C TYR A 632 23.72 -6.23 35.31
N LEU A 633 23.30 -5.00 35.01
CA LEU A 633 21.89 -4.59 35.12
C LEU A 633 20.98 -5.40 34.18
N LEU A 634 21.42 -5.63 32.95
CA LEU A 634 20.71 -6.43 31.96
C LEU A 634 20.72 -7.92 32.35
N SER A 635 21.81 -8.43 32.91
CA SER A 635 21.88 -9.80 33.44
C SER A 635 20.91 -10.01 34.59
N GLU A 636 20.81 -9.06 35.52
CA GLU A 636 19.82 -9.13 36.59
C GLU A 636 18.39 -9.03 36.05
N ARG A 637 18.14 -8.19 35.04
CA ARG A 637 16.84 -8.12 34.36
C ARG A 637 16.47 -9.47 33.74
N ARG A 638 17.39 -10.12 33.04
CA ARG A 638 17.18 -11.45 32.46
C ARG A 638 16.85 -12.49 33.54
N ARG A 639 17.62 -12.51 34.63
CA ARG A 639 17.38 -13.41 35.77
C ARG A 639 16.04 -13.16 36.46
N GLN A 640 15.53 -11.92 36.45
CA GLN A 640 14.17 -11.62 36.91
C GLN A 640 13.11 -12.20 35.98
N ILE A 641 13.28 -12.04 34.66
CA ILE A 641 12.36 -12.59 33.66
C ILE A 641 12.24 -14.11 33.83
N GLU A 642 13.37 -14.80 33.96
CA GLU A 642 13.42 -16.26 34.21
C GLU A 642 12.66 -16.67 35.46
N ARG A 643 12.79 -15.94 36.57
CA ARG A 643 12.08 -16.25 37.83
C ARG A 643 10.57 -16.03 37.73
N THR A 644 10.13 -15.08 36.91
CA THR A 644 8.71 -14.73 36.78
C THR A 644 8.02 -15.41 35.61
N ASN A 645 8.72 -16.25 34.83
CA ASN A 645 8.28 -16.71 33.52
C ASN A 645 7.76 -15.54 32.66
N GLY A 646 8.56 -14.47 32.60
CA GLY A 646 8.20 -13.19 31.97
C GLY A 646 8.32 -13.21 30.45
N ASP A 647 8.54 -12.03 29.85
CA ASP A 647 8.65 -11.87 28.41
C ASP A 647 9.89 -12.60 27.84
N ILE A 648 9.67 -13.76 27.22
CA ILE A 648 10.72 -14.59 26.65
C ILE A 648 11.47 -13.84 25.53
N PHE A 649 10.82 -12.92 24.83
CA PHE A 649 11.47 -12.12 23.78
C PHE A 649 12.45 -11.10 24.36
N GLU A 650 12.12 -10.45 25.48
CA GLU A 650 13.06 -9.56 26.17
C GLU A 650 14.32 -10.32 26.63
N SER A 651 14.16 -11.56 27.10
CA SER A 651 15.30 -12.43 27.47
C SER A 651 16.22 -12.74 26.27
N ASP A 652 15.63 -13.10 25.12
CA ASP A 652 16.39 -13.41 23.89
C ASP A 652 17.20 -12.20 23.41
N ILE A 653 16.61 -11.01 23.47
CA ILE A 653 17.29 -9.78 23.07
C ILE A 653 18.48 -9.49 23.98
N ILE A 654 18.33 -9.67 25.30
CA ILE A 654 19.44 -9.51 26.25
C ILE A 654 20.56 -10.49 25.92
N TRP A 655 20.23 -11.77 25.62
CA TRP A 655 21.22 -12.76 25.20
C TRP A 655 21.97 -12.33 23.93
N ASN A 656 21.24 -11.88 22.90
CA ASN A 656 21.84 -11.41 21.65
C ASN A 656 22.81 -10.24 21.85
N ILE A 657 22.48 -9.29 22.74
CA ILE A 657 23.34 -8.15 23.07
C ILE A 657 24.69 -8.65 23.64
N PHE A 658 24.67 -9.65 24.52
CA PHE A 658 25.87 -10.17 25.16
C PHE A 658 26.75 -10.98 24.21
N GLU A 659 26.16 -11.71 23.27
CA GLU A 659 26.91 -12.41 22.21
C GLU A 659 27.64 -11.43 21.29
N GLY A 660 27.06 -10.26 21.03
CA GLY A 660 27.60 -9.27 20.11
C GLY A 660 28.56 -8.23 20.70
N THR A 661 28.65 -8.07 22.02
CA THR A 661 29.36 -6.93 22.63
C THR A 661 29.93 -7.25 24.01
N ARG A 662 31.22 -6.96 24.23
CA ARG A 662 31.93 -7.20 25.51
C ARG A 662 32.30 -5.93 26.27
N VAL A 663 32.00 -4.75 25.73
CA VAL A 663 32.32 -3.45 26.34
C VAL A 663 31.03 -2.74 26.75
N ASP A 664 30.97 -2.31 28.01
CA ASP A 664 29.75 -1.75 28.62
C ASP A 664 29.16 -0.55 27.84
N ASN A 665 30.01 0.37 27.35
CA ASN A 665 29.54 1.52 26.57
C ASN A 665 28.97 1.14 25.19
N GLU A 666 29.45 0.04 24.60
CA GLU A 666 28.96 -0.45 23.32
C GLU A 666 27.56 -1.08 23.46
N ILE A 667 27.22 -1.66 24.62
CA ILE A 667 25.88 -2.21 24.90
C ILE A 667 24.81 -1.12 24.73
N LYS A 668 25.02 0.03 25.38
CA LYS A 668 24.09 1.16 25.29
C LYS A 668 23.98 1.70 23.87
N LEU A 669 25.10 1.76 23.13
CA LEU A 669 25.10 2.21 21.74
C LEU A 669 24.36 1.22 20.84
N ALA A 670 24.53 -0.09 21.05
CA ALA A 670 23.83 -1.13 20.31
C ALA A 670 22.31 -1.05 20.53
N ILE A 671 21.86 -0.88 21.78
CA ILE A 671 20.44 -0.66 22.11
C ILE A 671 19.90 0.57 21.36
N LYS A 672 20.59 1.71 21.44
CA LYS A 672 20.18 2.94 20.74
C LYS A 672 20.11 2.77 19.23
N LYS A 673 21.08 2.06 18.64
CA LYS A 673 21.11 1.76 17.21
C LYS A 673 19.91 0.91 16.80
N GLN A 674 19.55 -0.11 17.60
CA GLN A 674 18.39 -0.95 17.31
C GLN A 674 17.07 -0.18 17.47
N ILE A 675 16.94 0.65 18.51
CA ILE A 675 15.78 1.54 18.68
C ILE A 675 15.63 2.44 17.44
N HIS A 676 16.72 3.04 16.97
CA HIS A 676 16.70 3.89 15.79
C HIS A 676 16.24 3.13 14.55
N ASN A 677 16.80 1.94 14.29
CA ASN A 677 16.43 1.10 13.15
C ASN A 677 14.94 0.70 13.19
N VAL A 678 14.42 0.30 14.35
CA VAL A 678 13.00 -0.04 14.52
C VAL A 678 12.10 1.17 14.31
N ILE A 679 12.48 2.35 14.80
CA ILE A 679 11.74 3.60 14.56
C ILE A 679 11.71 3.95 13.07
N LEU A 680 12.84 3.83 12.36
CA LEU A 680 12.90 4.05 10.91
C LEU A 680 11.99 3.08 10.15
N ARG A 681 11.93 1.81 10.57
CA ARG A 681 11.01 0.81 9.98
C ARG A 681 9.54 1.18 10.20
N LEU A 682 9.17 1.52 11.43
CA LEU A 682 7.80 1.94 11.77
C LEU A 682 7.38 3.19 11.00
N TYR A 683 8.31 4.14 10.83
CA TYR A 683 8.11 5.33 9.99
C TYR A 683 7.79 4.96 8.54
N LYS A 684 8.53 4.01 7.94
CA LYS A 684 8.27 3.55 6.57
C LYS A 684 6.94 2.79 6.45
N PHE A 685 6.57 2.00 7.46
CA PHE A 685 5.26 1.33 7.49
C PHE A 685 4.10 2.31 7.54
N ASP A 686 4.19 3.37 8.35
CA ASP A 686 3.16 4.41 8.40
C ASP A 686 2.93 5.06 7.04
N ALA A 687 4.03 5.31 6.35
CA ALA A 687 4.07 5.78 4.98
C ALA A 687 3.30 4.87 4.03
N ILE A 688 3.68 3.58 3.97
CA ILE A 688 3.06 2.59 3.07
C ILE A 688 1.57 2.40 3.38
N ILE A 689 1.19 2.29 4.67
CA ILE A 689 -0.22 2.17 5.09
C ILE A 689 -1.01 3.36 4.55
N ARG A 690 -0.50 4.57 4.77
CA ARG A 690 -1.23 5.78 4.43
C ARG A 690 -1.39 5.96 2.93
N THR A 691 -0.30 5.78 2.20
CA THR A 691 -0.25 5.80 0.75
C THR A 691 -1.20 4.78 0.13
N THR A 692 -1.16 3.54 0.62
CA THR A 692 -2.03 2.47 0.11
C THR A 692 -3.50 2.76 0.45
N THR A 693 -3.78 3.34 1.62
CA THR A 693 -5.15 3.76 1.99
C THR A 693 -5.70 4.81 1.01
N ILE A 694 -4.90 5.81 0.64
CA ILE A 694 -5.29 6.83 -0.34
C ILE A 694 -5.51 6.18 -1.71
N ALA A 695 -4.58 5.34 -2.15
CA ALA A 695 -4.67 4.63 -3.42
C ALA A 695 -5.92 3.73 -3.50
N MET A 696 -6.24 3.04 -2.41
CA MET A 696 -7.43 2.18 -2.26
C MET A 696 -8.72 3.00 -2.29
N GLN A 697 -8.75 4.17 -1.66
CA GLN A 697 -9.88 5.10 -1.76
C GLN A 697 -10.12 5.54 -3.21
N GLN A 698 -9.06 5.89 -3.95
CA GLN A 698 -9.16 6.20 -5.38
C GLN A 698 -9.67 5.02 -6.20
N THR A 699 -9.18 3.80 -5.92
CA THR A 699 -9.70 2.58 -6.56
C THR A 699 -11.20 2.42 -6.34
N GLY A 700 -11.65 2.64 -5.10
CA GLY A 700 -13.08 2.62 -4.76
C GLY A 700 -13.90 3.61 -5.58
N THR A 701 -13.44 4.85 -5.69
CA THR A 701 -14.08 5.87 -6.55
C THR A 701 -14.10 5.44 -8.01
N LYS A 702 -12.98 4.93 -8.56
CA LYS A 702 -12.91 4.47 -9.96
C LYS A 702 -13.86 3.31 -10.26
N ILE A 703 -14.07 2.38 -9.31
CA ILE A 703 -15.07 1.31 -9.42
C ILE A 703 -16.47 1.92 -9.59
N VAL A 704 -16.84 2.86 -8.71
CA VAL A 704 -18.14 3.55 -8.78
C VAL A 704 -18.31 4.24 -10.13
N THR A 705 -17.29 4.98 -10.58
CA THR A 705 -17.35 5.76 -11.82
C THR A 705 -17.51 4.89 -13.07
N ILE A 706 -16.83 3.73 -13.15
CA ILE A 706 -16.95 2.82 -14.31
C ILE A 706 -18.27 2.08 -14.30
N ALA A 707 -18.75 1.76 -13.10
CA ALA A 707 -20.06 1.17 -12.85
C ALA A 707 -21.22 2.15 -13.05
N ALA A 708 -20.96 3.46 -13.24
CA ALA A 708 -21.99 4.47 -13.40
C ALA A 708 -22.51 4.54 -14.84
N TYR A 709 -23.83 4.54 -14.97
CA TYR A 709 -24.59 4.55 -16.21
C TYR A 709 -25.68 5.62 -16.14
N ASP A 710 -26.17 6.00 -17.32
CA ASP A 710 -27.28 6.94 -17.47
C ASP A 710 -28.33 6.32 -18.38
N HIS A 711 -29.55 6.12 -17.86
CA HIS A 711 -30.65 5.54 -18.64
C HIS A 711 -31.01 6.37 -19.89
N ARG A 712 -30.66 7.66 -19.94
CA ARG A 712 -30.89 8.51 -21.11
C ARG A 712 -30.08 8.06 -22.32
N LEU A 713 -28.95 7.37 -22.13
CA LEU A 713 -28.13 6.83 -23.23
C LEU A 713 -28.87 5.82 -24.10
N ILE A 714 -29.85 5.12 -23.53
CA ILE A 714 -30.70 4.19 -24.28
C ILE A 714 -32.10 4.77 -24.51
N LEU A 715 -32.68 5.49 -23.55
CA LEU A 715 -34.05 6.01 -23.68
C LEU A 715 -34.21 7.12 -24.71
N VAL A 716 -33.27 8.07 -24.80
CA VAL A 716 -33.41 9.21 -25.72
C VAL A 716 -33.52 8.72 -27.18
N PRO A 717 -32.64 7.84 -27.68
CA PRO A 717 -32.75 7.37 -29.06
C PRO A 717 -34.00 6.50 -29.29
N LEU A 718 -34.44 5.71 -28.31
CA LEU A 718 -35.69 4.94 -28.38
C LEU A 718 -36.91 5.85 -28.55
N LEU A 719 -36.99 6.89 -27.72
CA LEU A 719 -38.07 7.87 -27.75
C LEU A 719 -38.06 8.65 -29.08
N LYS A 720 -36.89 9.04 -29.59
CA LYS A 720 -36.77 9.68 -30.92
C LYS A 720 -37.24 8.79 -32.05
N SER A 721 -36.88 7.51 -32.02
CA SER A 721 -37.32 6.55 -33.03
C SER A 721 -38.85 6.40 -33.02
N PHE A 722 -39.46 6.31 -31.84
CA PHE A 722 -40.91 6.31 -31.68
C PHE A 722 -41.57 7.60 -32.20
N MET A 723 -41.03 8.76 -31.84
CA MET A 723 -41.53 10.06 -32.29
C MET A 723 -41.43 10.21 -33.82
N LEU A 724 -40.33 9.74 -34.41
CA LEU A 724 -40.15 9.75 -35.86
C LEU A 724 -41.18 8.84 -36.54
N ALA A 725 -41.38 7.62 -36.05
CA ALA A 725 -42.37 6.69 -36.61
C ALA A 725 -43.79 7.26 -36.55
N ARG A 726 -44.14 7.94 -35.45
CA ARG A 726 -45.43 8.63 -35.31
C ARG A 726 -45.56 9.82 -36.26
N LEU A 727 -44.50 10.58 -36.45
CA LEU A 727 -44.48 11.70 -37.40
C LEU A 727 -44.57 11.20 -38.85
N GLU A 728 -43.94 10.07 -39.17
CA GLU A 728 -44.04 9.39 -40.45
C GLU A 728 -45.47 8.89 -40.73
N GLU A 729 -46.14 8.31 -39.74
CA GLU A 729 -47.55 7.88 -39.83
C GLU A 729 -48.46 9.07 -40.14
N LEU A 730 -48.35 10.16 -39.39
CA LEU A 730 -49.13 11.39 -39.61
C LEU A 730 -48.87 12.03 -40.99
N ALA A 731 -47.61 12.04 -41.44
CA ALA A 731 -47.26 12.57 -42.76
C ALA A 731 -47.78 11.68 -43.91
N ASN A 732 -47.92 10.38 -43.68
CA ASN A 732 -48.53 9.46 -44.64
C ASN A 732 -50.06 9.63 -44.69
N GLU A 733 -50.71 9.74 -43.54
CA GLU A 733 -52.16 10.00 -43.45
C GLU A 733 -52.53 11.31 -44.16
N ASP A 734 -51.80 12.40 -43.93
CA ASP A 734 -52.01 13.68 -44.62
C ASP A 734 -51.80 13.58 -46.14
N ALA A 735 -50.79 12.83 -46.58
CA ALA A 735 -50.55 12.62 -48.01
C ALA A 735 -51.66 11.77 -48.66
N GLU A 736 -52.17 10.75 -47.97
CA GLU A 736 -53.31 9.96 -48.42
C GLU A 736 -54.58 10.80 -48.49
N GLU A 737 -54.84 11.65 -47.49
CA GLU A 737 -56.00 12.54 -47.45
C GLU A 737 -55.93 13.59 -48.57
N LYS A 738 -54.76 14.21 -48.79
CA LYS A 738 -54.52 15.12 -49.93
C LYS A 738 -54.65 14.41 -51.27
N SER A 739 -54.17 13.17 -51.40
CA SER A 739 -54.32 12.38 -52.63
C SER A 739 -55.80 12.03 -52.89
N LYS A 740 -56.55 11.71 -51.84
CA LYS A 740 -57.99 11.44 -51.93
C LYS A 740 -58.77 12.70 -52.32
N ALA A 741 -58.51 13.82 -51.66
CA ALA A 741 -59.12 15.12 -51.99
C ALA A 741 -58.78 15.56 -53.42
N ALA A 742 -57.55 15.34 -53.89
CA ALA A 742 -57.16 15.63 -55.27
C ALA A 742 -57.89 14.75 -56.30
N ARG A 743 -58.13 13.46 -55.98
CA ARG A 743 -58.90 12.55 -56.85
C ARG A 743 -60.38 12.94 -56.90
N GLU A 744 -60.95 13.32 -55.76
CA GLU A 744 -62.33 13.79 -55.66
C GLU A 744 -62.51 15.12 -56.42
N ALA A 745 -61.58 16.07 -56.30
CA ALA A 745 -61.59 17.32 -57.06
C ALA A 745 -61.30 17.17 -58.57
N SER A 746 -60.77 16.03 -59.00
CA SER A 746 -60.56 15.71 -60.43
C SER A 746 -61.73 14.93 -61.05
N THR A 747 -62.74 14.56 -60.25
CA THR A 747 -63.94 13.85 -60.69
C THR A 747 -65.22 14.69 -60.64
N GLU A 748 -65.13 15.92 -60.12
CA GLU A 748 -66.03 17.05 -60.40
C GLU A 748 -65.54 17.83 -61.63
#